data_AF-A0A966NFF5-F1
#
_entry.id   AF-A0A966NFF5-F1
#
_cell.length_a   1.000
_cell.length_b   1.000
_cell.length_c   1.000
_cell.angle_alpha   90.00
_cell.angle_beta   90.00
_cell.angle_gamma   90.00
#
_symmetry.space_group_name_H-M   'P 1'
#
loop_
_entity.id
_entity.type
_entity.pdbx_description
1 polymer ?
#
loop_
_entity_poly.entity_id
_entity_poly.type
_entity_poly.pdbx_seq_one_letter_code
_entity_poly.pdbx_strand_id
1 'polypeptide(L)'
;MAFGPVNPELDLPGLESRILDRWRADDVVETARTLRAGNEPWIFYEGPPTANGRPGLHHVWARVFKDIYPRFQTMRGRDVPRKGGWDCHGLPVELEVEKELGLSTKQQIEEFGIAEFNRRCRESVQRYVTDWTALTERSGVWIDTADAYWTLDNSYVESVWWLIRQLWDKGLLYEGHKVSPYCGRCGTALSSHELGQPDVYRDVIDPSVFVRFPVVDRDVDLLVWTTTPWTLISNVAAAVGPEIDYVRVAATDGGRDLVMAAALAPDDAIVVERFGGADLVGWTYQRPFADLTPPPGADGWRVVAAEFVTTDDGSGIVHLAPAFGEDDAQVGRAEGLPVLNPVNADAAFDDSVPAFAGRFVKDADRDIIADLSARGLLVREQAYEHSYPHCWRCSTPLIYWAKTSWFVRTSEHRDLLMSQNDTIGWNPEFIKHGRFGKWLEGNIDWALSRDRYWGTPLPIWRCEAAGHEHCIGSVAELSELTGDDLTELDLHRPYVDDITFTCVADGCTGISRRVAPVLDAWFDSGSMPSAQQHFPFENADRFENAFPADFICEAIDQTRGWFYSLLAVNSLVFGSTPYRNVVCLALIVDENGQKMSKSRGNVIAPFDIFDTLGADALRWYFFSSGQPWTPRRVFPDGIREATRQTLLTLWNVHSFFATYADLDGWVPGSVVEPATHVLDRWILSELDDTIEGVTGSLESFDALGGATRIARFVDDLSNWYVRRSRPRFWKSSDSRAHATLHECLVTVSRLLAPFCPFLAEEIHSTLTDERSVHLTDWPVSLSRHDPSLSEEMAAARRLVALGRSARTDAKVKVRQPLSRALLLHPGVELSEEVDAEIRGELNVRTLERLDTLSGLLRWNVIPNFRALGPRLGQKVNEIKAALAEADGSRLQAQLEADGFIMVACERLEATEVEVRAERHESLALVEDGGWAVALDLELDDDLRAEGTARELVRALNDTRKSAGFEIADRISVCIDADDRLRPVIEQHLDTIATEVLAVEISFGPGDRVLELDGTTVAVALSRA
;
A
#
# COMPACT_ATOMS: atom_id res chain seq x y z
N MET A 1 11.06 -42.25 -0.34
CA MET A 1 9.93 -41.62 0.37
C MET A 1 8.77 -41.61 -0.61
N ALA A 2 7.55 -41.95 -0.19
CA ALA A 2 6.36 -41.73 -1.02
C ALA A 2 5.85 -40.32 -0.72
N PHE A 3 5.52 -39.54 -1.75
CA PHE A 3 5.05 -38.16 -1.60
C PHE A 3 3.62 -38.12 -1.04
N GLY A 4 2.84 -39.17 -1.28
CA GLY A 4 1.49 -39.33 -0.75
C GLY A 4 0.43 -38.59 -1.59
N PRO A 5 -0.86 -38.86 -1.34
CA PRO A 5 -1.93 -38.29 -2.13
C PRO A 5 -2.09 -36.78 -1.86
N VAL A 6 -1.83 -35.96 -2.86
CA VAL A 6 -2.12 -34.51 -2.82
C VAL A 6 -3.54 -34.27 -3.33
N ASN A 7 -4.41 -33.70 -2.50
CA ASN A 7 -5.77 -33.33 -2.92
C ASN A 7 -5.71 -32.29 -4.06
N PRO A 8 -6.31 -32.54 -5.23
CA PRO A 8 -6.35 -31.55 -6.32
C PRO A 8 -7.08 -30.25 -5.96
N GLU A 9 -8.00 -30.29 -4.99
CA GLU A 9 -8.66 -29.09 -4.48
C GLU A 9 -7.79 -28.37 -3.44
N LEU A 10 -7.52 -27.09 -3.68
CA LEU A 10 -6.75 -26.23 -2.77
C LEU A 10 -7.68 -25.62 -1.69
N ASP A 11 -7.74 -26.28 -0.54
CA ASP A 11 -8.36 -25.74 0.68
C ASP A 11 -7.32 -24.99 1.53
N LEU A 12 -7.11 -23.70 1.23
CA LEU A 12 -6.16 -22.86 1.95
C LEU A 12 -6.49 -22.73 3.45
N PRO A 13 -7.73 -22.37 3.88
CA PRO A 13 -8.04 -22.25 5.30
C PRO A 13 -7.70 -23.51 6.10
N GLY A 14 -8.12 -24.69 5.60
CA GLY A 14 -7.82 -25.96 6.26
C GLY A 14 -6.34 -26.31 6.26
N LEU A 15 -5.62 -26.01 5.17
CA LEU A 15 -4.16 -26.20 5.06
C LEU A 15 -3.42 -25.34 6.07
N GLU A 16 -3.73 -24.05 6.13
CA GLU A 16 -3.08 -23.08 7.00
C GLU A 16 -3.23 -23.44 8.48
N SER A 17 -4.42 -23.88 8.91
CA SER A 17 -4.63 -24.36 10.28
C SER A 17 -3.75 -25.56 10.63
N ARG A 18 -3.61 -26.54 9.71
CA ARG A 18 -2.74 -27.70 9.94
C ARG A 18 -1.26 -27.30 10.03
N ILE A 19 -0.83 -26.34 9.21
CA ILE A 19 0.55 -25.85 9.23
C ILE A 19 0.83 -25.07 10.52
N LEU A 20 -0.10 -24.24 11.00
CA LEU A 20 0.04 -23.57 12.30
C LEU A 20 0.24 -24.57 13.44
N ASP A 21 -0.58 -25.63 13.48
CA ASP A 21 -0.43 -26.68 14.49
C ASP A 21 0.91 -27.41 14.37
N ARG A 22 1.39 -27.65 13.14
CA ARG A 22 2.72 -28.23 12.89
C ARG A 22 3.84 -27.31 13.37
N TRP A 23 3.80 -26.01 13.05
CA TRP A 23 4.79 -25.04 13.50
C TRP A 23 4.88 -24.95 15.02
N ARG A 24 3.74 -25.08 15.72
CA ARG A 24 3.70 -25.13 17.19
C ARG A 24 4.28 -26.45 17.72
N ALA A 25 3.88 -27.58 17.15
CA ALA A 25 4.35 -28.89 17.59
C ALA A 25 5.86 -29.07 17.38
N ASP A 26 6.37 -28.50 16.29
CA ASP A 26 7.76 -28.61 15.87
C ASP A 26 8.54 -27.32 16.17
N ASP A 27 8.12 -26.43 17.07
CA ASP A 27 8.84 -25.20 17.48
C ASP A 27 9.52 -24.43 16.31
N VAL A 28 8.87 -24.34 15.16
CA VAL A 28 9.47 -23.80 13.93
C VAL A 28 9.77 -22.31 14.08
N VAL A 29 8.82 -21.56 14.64
CA VAL A 29 8.92 -20.11 14.81
C VAL A 29 10.07 -19.75 15.77
N GLU A 30 10.14 -20.41 16.92
CA GLU A 30 11.20 -20.18 17.91
C GLU A 30 12.58 -20.61 17.40
N THR A 31 12.64 -21.72 16.64
CA THR A 31 13.89 -22.12 15.97
C THR A 31 14.31 -21.04 14.98
N ALA A 32 13.40 -20.55 14.14
CA ALA A 32 13.73 -19.55 13.11
C ALA A 32 14.25 -18.24 13.70
N ARG A 33 13.77 -17.83 14.88
CA ARG A 33 14.23 -16.62 15.60
C ARG A 33 15.68 -16.70 16.04
N THR A 34 16.11 -17.88 16.47
CA THR A 34 17.46 -18.08 17.06
C THR A 34 18.45 -18.72 16.09
N LEU A 35 17.96 -19.24 14.96
CA LEU A 35 18.76 -19.95 13.94
C LEU A 35 19.99 -19.16 13.48
N ARG A 36 19.87 -17.84 13.36
CA ARG A 36 20.91 -16.94 12.85
C ARG A 36 21.55 -16.08 13.94
N ALA A 37 21.31 -16.38 15.21
CA ALA A 37 21.85 -15.61 16.32
C ALA A 37 23.38 -15.50 16.22
N GLY A 38 23.90 -14.26 16.23
CA GLY A 38 25.33 -13.97 16.11
C GLY A 38 25.88 -13.82 14.68
N ASN A 39 25.03 -13.96 13.66
CA ASN A 39 25.37 -13.54 12.29
C ASN A 39 25.27 -12.01 12.14
N GLU A 40 25.53 -11.48 10.93
CA GLU A 40 25.35 -10.05 10.65
C GLU A 40 23.89 -9.62 10.96
N PRO A 41 23.68 -8.65 11.86
CA PRO A 41 22.34 -8.20 12.23
C PRO A 41 21.66 -7.45 11.08
N TRP A 42 20.35 -7.59 11.01
CA TRP A 42 19.49 -6.75 10.20
C TRP A 42 18.28 -6.34 11.05
N ILE A 43 18.26 -5.07 11.42
CA ILE A 43 17.42 -4.58 12.51
C ILE A 43 16.11 -4.04 11.97
N PHE A 44 15.02 -4.55 12.52
CA PHE A 44 13.66 -4.15 12.22
C PHE A 44 12.99 -3.55 13.46
N TYR A 45 12.36 -2.39 13.32
CA TYR A 45 11.46 -1.86 14.36
C TYR A 45 10.00 -2.01 13.94
N GLU A 46 9.21 -2.60 14.82
CA GLU A 46 7.76 -2.58 14.70
C GLU A 46 7.19 -1.30 15.35
N GLY A 47 6.45 -0.50 14.59
CA GLY A 47 5.67 0.59 15.14
C GLY A 47 4.60 0.02 16.07
N PRO A 48 4.59 0.41 17.36
CA PRO A 48 3.73 -0.22 18.35
C PRO A 48 2.26 0.13 18.06
N PRO A 49 1.38 -0.84 17.79
CA PRO A 49 -0.05 -0.56 17.68
C PRO A 49 -0.62 -0.07 19.01
N THR A 50 -1.53 0.90 18.94
CA THR A 50 -2.33 1.28 20.10
C THR A 50 -3.35 0.18 20.41
N ALA A 51 -3.24 -0.44 21.59
CA ALA A 51 -4.13 -1.53 21.99
C ALA A 51 -5.47 -1.02 22.56
N ASN A 52 -6.19 -0.18 21.81
CA ASN A 52 -7.46 0.42 22.25
C ASN A 52 -8.70 -0.12 21.50
N GLY A 53 -8.52 -1.13 20.65
CA GLY A 53 -9.59 -1.71 19.85
C GLY A 53 -9.17 -2.99 19.14
N ARG A 54 -10.16 -3.70 18.59
CA ARG A 54 -9.93 -4.89 17.77
C ARG A 54 -9.15 -4.55 16.49
N PRO A 55 -8.21 -5.41 16.07
CA PRO A 55 -7.48 -5.16 14.84
C PRO A 55 -8.36 -5.28 13.59
N GLY A 56 -8.11 -4.43 12.59
CA GLY A 56 -8.75 -4.49 11.28
C GLY A 56 -7.80 -4.91 10.16
N LEU A 57 -8.33 -4.94 8.93
CA LEU A 57 -7.60 -5.38 7.74
C LEU A 57 -6.37 -4.51 7.41
N HIS A 58 -6.41 -3.22 7.78
CA HIS A 58 -5.29 -2.30 7.62
C HIS A 58 -4.07 -2.68 8.49
N HIS A 59 -4.29 -3.38 9.61
CA HIS A 59 -3.19 -3.91 10.42
C HIS A 59 -2.55 -5.13 9.77
N VAL A 60 -3.34 -6.00 9.12
CA VAL A 60 -2.82 -7.12 8.34
C VAL A 60 -1.98 -6.58 7.18
N TRP A 61 -2.48 -5.56 6.48
CA TRP A 61 -1.76 -4.86 5.42
C TRP A 61 -0.38 -4.38 5.88
N ALA A 62 -0.26 -3.68 7.01
CA ALA A 62 1.05 -3.27 7.51
C ALA A 62 1.92 -4.48 7.91
N ARG A 63 1.37 -5.44 8.63
CA ARG A 63 2.12 -6.57 9.20
C ARG A 63 2.69 -7.53 8.17
N VAL A 64 2.01 -7.76 7.04
CA VAL A 64 2.57 -8.65 6.01
C VAL A 64 3.82 -8.06 5.36
N PHE A 65 3.90 -6.73 5.20
CA PHE A 65 5.13 -6.06 4.75
C PHE A 65 6.19 -6.00 5.84
N LYS A 66 5.80 -6.00 7.11
CA LYS A 66 6.71 -6.19 8.26
C LYS A 66 7.18 -7.65 8.42
N ASP A 67 6.74 -8.59 7.59
CA ASP A 67 7.07 -10.01 7.71
C ASP A 67 7.84 -10.53 6.49
N ILE A 68 7.46 -10.10 5.27
CA ILE A 68 8.10 -10.52 4.03
C ILE A 68 9.62 -10.24 4.03
N TYR A 69 10.06 -9.02 4.38
CA TYR A 69 11.48 -8.68 4.34
C TYR A 69 12.27 -9.31 5.50
N PRO A 70 11.79 -9.32 6.76
CA PRO A 70 12.46 -10.08 7.81
C PRO A 70 12.61 -11.57 7.50
N ARG A 71 11.58 -12.23 6.93
CA ARG A 71 11.68 -13.63 6.50
C ARG A 71 12.76 -13.82 5.44
N PHE A 72 12.73 -12.98 4.40
CA PHE A 72 13.75 -12.98 3.36
C PHE A 72 15.16 -12.83 3.95
N GLN A 73 15.38 -11.86 4.85
CA GLN A 73 16.70 -11.62 5.44
C GLN A 73 17.17 -12.75 6.37
N THR A 74 16.26 -13.37 7.13
CA THR A 74 16.59 -14.57 7.91
C THR A 74 17.01 -15.75 7.01
N MET A 75 16.31 -15.95 5.89
CA MET A 75 16.70 -16.96 4.90
C MET A 75 18.01 -16.59 4.19
N ARG A 76 18.35 -15.30 4.06
CA ARG A 76 19.66 -14.83 3.58
C ARG A 76 20.77 -14.98 4.64
N GLY A 77 20.46 -15.59 5.79
CA GLY A 77 21.42 -15.91 6.83
C GLY A 77 21.68 -14.77 7.82
N ARG A 78 20.91 -13.68 7.79
CA ARG A 78 21.07 -12.55 8.73
C ARG A 78 20.35 -12.82 10.06
N ASP A 79 20.88 -12.23 11.13
CA ASP A 79 20.21 -12.20 12.43
C ASP A 79 19.13 -11.12 12.42
N VAL A 80 17.86 -11.50 12.57
CA VAL A 80 16.72 -10.59 12.44
C VAL A 80 15.86 -10.68 13.69
N PRO A 81 16.16 -9.92 14.75
CA PRO A 81 15.30 -9.83 15.93
C PRO A 81 13.97 -9.16 15.56
N ARG A 82 12.84 -9.77 15.95
CA ARG A 82 11.49 -9.31 15.60
C ARG A 82 10.67 -9.09 16.86
N LYS A 83 10.96 -8.02 17.59
CA LYS A 83 10.25 -7.68 18.84
C LYS A 83 8.99 -6.88 18.53
N GLY A 84 7.84 -7.31 19.04
CA GLY A 84 6.61 -6.54 18.99
C GLY A 84 6.55 -5.47 20.09
N GLY A 85 5.61 -4.55 19.98
CA GLY A 85 5.37 -3.55 21.01
C GLY A 85 3.91 -3.17 21.17
N TRP A 86 3.60 -2.50 22.29
CA TRP A 86 2.27 -1.97 22.56
C TRP A 86 2.36 -0.51 22.97
N ASP A 87 1.64 0.34 22.25
CA ASP A 87 1.44 1.73 22.63
C ASP A 87 0.22 1.80 23.55
N CYS A 88 0.51 2.00 24.83
CA CYS A 88 -0.46 1.82 25.90
C CYS A 88 -1.01 3.14 26.45
N HIS A 89 -0.50 4.29 26.02
CA HIS A 89 -0.74 5.58 26.67
C HIS A 89 -1.61 6.53 25.85
N GLY A 90 -2.04 7.60 26.51
CA GLY A 90 -2.64 8.77 25.89
C GLY A 90 -4.16 8.70 25.69
N LEU A 91 -4.67 9.77 25.08
CA LEU A 91 -6.08 9.97 24.74
C LEU A 91 -6.80 8.78 24.08
N PRO A 92 -6.18 7.97 23.21
CA PRO A 92 -6.91 6.90 22.52
C PRO A 92 -7.43 5.81 23.45
N VAL A 93 -6.67 5.53 24.51
CA VAL A 93 -7.03 4.56 25.55
C VAL A 93 -8.02 5.19 26.53
N GLU A 94 -7.73 6.42 27.00
CA GLU A 94 -8.62 7.14 27.92
C GLU A 94 -10.02 7.32 27.34
N LEU A 95 -10.15 7.71 26.06
CA LEU A 95 -11.45 7.93 25.42
C LEU A 95 -12.30 6.66 25.28
N GLU A 96 -11.66 5.49 25.19
CA GLU A 96 -12.39 4.22 25.17
C GLU A 96 -12.91 3.87 26.57
N VAL A 97 -12.08 4.08 27.60
CA VAL A 97 -12.48 3.90 29.00
C VAL A 97 -13.54 4.92 29.43
N GLU A 98 -13.43 6.18 29.01
CA GLU A 98 -14.44 7.22 29.22
C GLU A 98 -15.80 6.77 28.67
N LYS A 99 -15.84 6.21 27.45
CA LYS A 99 -17.08 5.68 26.86
C LYS A 99 -17.62 4.48 27.63
N GLU A 100 -16.75 3.54 28.05
CA GLU A 100 -17.15 2.37 28.84
C GLU A 100 -17.77 2.80 30.18
N LEU A 101 -17.22 3.84 30.80
CA LEU A 101 -17.65 4.36 32.11
C LEU A 101 -18.73 5.44 32.02
N GLY A 102 -19.06 5.94 30.81
CA GLY A 102 -20.00 7.04 30.62
C GLY A 102 -19.49 8.40 31.11
N LEU A 103 -18.16 8.58 31.17
CA LEU A 103 -17.51 9.83 31.53
C LEU A 103 -17.40 10.73 30.29
N SER A 104 -17.58 12.03 30.49
CA SER A 104 -17.67 13.03 29.41
C SER A 104 -16.88 14.31 29.65
N THR A 105 -16.42 14.53 30.88
CA THR A 105 -15.60 15.71 31.26
C THR A 105 -14.42 15.28 32.15
N LYS A 106 -13.39 16.15 32.23
CA LYS A 106 -12.24 15.94 33.12
C LYS A 106 -12.62 15.90 34.60
N GLN A 107 -13.52 16.78 35.02
CA GLN A 107 -14.00 16.81 36.40
C GLN A 107 -14.63 15.48 36.82
N GLN A 108 -15.39 14.83 35.92
CA GLN A 108 -15.97 13.51 36.20
C GLN A 108 -14.89 12.43 36.38
N ILE A 109 -13.76 12.52 35.69
CA ILE A 109 -12.61 11.61 35.89
C ILE A 109 -11.97 11.84 37.26
N GLU A 110 -11.79 13.10 37.65
CA GLU A 110 -11.23 13.46 38.96
C GLU A 110 -12.14 13.03 40.11
N GLU A 111 -13.46 13.20 39.97
CA GLU A 111 -14.48 12.72 40.91
C GLU A 111 -14.54 11.20 40.99
N PHE A 112 -14.32 10.50 39.86
CA PHE A 112 -14.21 9.04 39.82
C PHE A 112 -12.93 8.53 40.49
N GLY A 113 -11.86 9.33 40.44
CA GLY A 113 -10.56 9.06 41.03
C GLY A 113 -9.52 8.64 40.00
N ILE A 114 -8.40 9.37 39.95
CA ILE A 114 -7.32 9.20 38.96
C ILE A 114 -6.71 7.79 39.01
N ALA A 115 -6.43 7.26 40.21
CA ALA A 115 -5.83 5.94 40.38
C ALA A 115 -6.72 4.83 39.79
N GLU A 116 -8.03 4.89 40.07
CA GLU A 116 -8.99 3.91 39.59
C GLU A 116 -9.21 4.06 38.07
N PHE A 117 -9.27 5.28 37.54
CA PHE A 117 -9.34 5.53 36.11
C PHE A 117 -8.12 4.97 35.35
N ASN A 118 -6.91 5.22 35.85
CA ASN A 118 -5.67 4.73 35.27
C ASN A 118 -5.59 3.20 35.33
N ARG A 119 -6.08 2.57 36.42
CA ARG A 119 -6.21 1.11 36.51
C ARG A 119 -7.12 0.56 35.39
N ARG A 120 -8.26 1.21 35.12
CA ARG A 120 -9.16 0.81 34.03
C ARG A 120 -8.51 0.96 32.65
N CYS A 121 -7.70 2.01 32.45
CA CYS A 121 -6.92 2.17 31.22
C CYS A 121 -5.92 1.02 31.02
N ARG A 122 -5.17 0.66 32.06
CA ARG A 122 -4.25 -0.49 32.04
C ARG A 122 -4.95 -1.81 31.69
N GLU A 123 -6.12 -2.07 32.29
CA GLU A 123 -6.93 -3.27 31.99
C GLU A 123 -7.49 -3.30 30.57
N SER A 124 -7.89 -2.14 30.03
CA SER A 124 -8.42 -2.03 28.68
C SER A 124 -7.38 -2.41 27.63
N VAL A 125 -6.12 -1.98 27.80
CA VAL A 125 -5.01 -2.30 26.89
C VAL A 125 -4.79 -3.82 26.82
N GLN A 126 -4.71 -4.49 27.97
CA GLN A 126 -4.50 -5.94 28.05
C GLN A 126 -5.61 -6.74 27.35
N ARG A 127 -6.85 -6.26 27.40
CA ARG A 127 -8.02 -6.93 26.79
C ARG A 127 -7.85 -7.09 25.27
N TYR A 128 -7.29 -6.10 24.60
CA TYR A 128 -7.17 -6.12 23.14
C TYR A 128 -5.94 -6.87 22.65
N VAL A 129 -4.87 -6.99 23.45
CA VAL A 129 -3.64 -7.69 23.06
C VAL A 129 -3.90 -9.13 22.62
N THR A 130 -4.81 -9.85 23.28
CA THR A 130 -5.21 -11.21 22.85
C THR A 130 -5.75 -11.25 21.42
N ASP A 131 -6.64 -10.32 21.05
CA ASP A 131 -7.22 -10.24 19.71
C ASP A 131 -6.12 -9.91 18.66
N TRP A 132 -5.16 -9.06 19.04
CA TRP A 132 -4.02 -8.72 18.19
C TRP A 132 -3.04 -9.87 18.00
N THR A 133 -2.72 -10.63 19.06
CA THR A 133 -1.87 -11.83 18.98
C THR A 133 -2.51 -12.87 18.07
N ALA A 134 -3.81 -13.16 18.26
CA ALA A 134 -4.55 -14.09 17.41
C ALA A 134 -4.55 -13.67 15.93
N LEU A 135 -4.73 -12.37 15.64
CA LEU A 135 -4.62 -11.85 14.27
C LEU A 135 -3.21 -12.06 13.69
N THR A 136 -2.15 -11.75 14.47
CA THR A 136 -0.74 -11.92 14.05
C THR A 136 -0.49 -13.36 13.61
N GLU A 137 -0.84 -14.29 14.49
CA GLU A 137 -0.62 -15.71 14.27
C GLU A 137 -1.43 -16.24 13.10
N ARG A 138 -2.73 -15.93 13.03
CA ARG A 138 -3.59 -16.40 11.93
C ARG A 138 -3.16 -15.86 10.56
N SER A 139 -2.56 -14.66 10.51
CA SER A 139 -2.00 -14.06 9.29
C SER A 139 -0.63 -14.65 8.88
N GLY A 140 -0.06 -15.55 9.68
CA GLY A 140 1.26 -16.14 9.43
C GLY A 140 2.40 -15.14 9.59
N VAL A 141 2.23 -14.08 10.39
CA VAL A 141 3.28 -13.07 10.64
C VAL A 141 4.09 -13.49 11.87
N TRP A 142 5.42 -13.46 11.78
CA TRP A 142 6.29 -13.80 12.91
C TRP A 142 6.86 -12.56 13.56
N ILE A 143 6.17 -12.10 14.60
CA ILE A 143 6.60 -11.04 15.51
C ILE A 143 6.52 -11.61 16.93
N ASP A 144 7.51 -11.32 17.76
CA ASP A 144 7.53 -11.71 19.16
C ASP A 144 6.62 -10.82 19.99
N THR A 145 5.42 -11.33 20.24
CA THR A 145 4.44 -10.72 21.13
C THR A 145 4.60 -11.19 22.58
N ALA A 146 5.39 -12.23 22.85
CA ALA A 146 5.57 -12.77 24.19
C ALA A 146 6.58 -11.93 24.98
N ASP A 147 7.70 -11.54 24.36
CA ASP A 147 8.65 -10.55 24.88
C ASP A 147 8.34 -9.13 24.33
N ALA A 148 7.07 -8.78 24.13
CA ALA A 148 6.73 -7.44 23.64
C ALA A 148 7.09 -6.36 24.67
N TYR A 149 7.60 -5.21 24.21
CA TYR A 149 7.76 -4.05 25.08
C TYR A 149 6.43 -3.30 25.27
N TRP A 150 6.21 -2.69 26.43
CA TRP A 150 5.01 -1.92 26.71
C TRP A 150 5.40 -0.51 27.14
N THR A 151 4.78 0.51 26.54
CA THR A 151 5.07 1.90 26.92
C THR A 151 4.69 2.24 28.37
N LEU A 152 3.83 1.41 28.99
CA LEU A 152 3.41 1.52 30.39
C LEU A 152 4.35 0.84 31.40
N ASP A 153 5.41 0.17 30.93
CA ASP A 153 6.37 -0.46 31.83
C ASP A 153 7.25 0.60 32.50
N ASN A 154 7.52 0.46 33.79
CA ASN A 154 8.32 1.41 34.56
C ASN A 154 9.71 1.64 33.94
N SER A 155 10.36 0.58 33.46
CA SER A 155 11.67 0.67 32.78
C SER A 155 11.60 1.51 31.51
N TYR A 156 10.51 1.36 30.73
CA TYR A 156 10.27 2.17 29.54
C TYR A 156 10.06 3.64 29.92
N VAL A 157 9.23 3.92 30.92
CA VAL A 157 8.95 5.27 31.44
C VAL A 157 10.23 5.94 31.95
N GLU A 158 11.09 5.22 32.66
CA GLU A 158 12.35 5.75 33.16
C GLU A 158 13.31 6.12 32.02
N SER A 159 13.41 5.29 30.98
CA SER A 159 14.15 5.64 29.76
C SER A 159 13.59 6.87 29.05
N VAL A 160 12.27 7.04 29.03
CA VAL A 160 11.63 8.25 28.51
C VAL A 160 11.99 9.47 29.36
N TRP A 161 12.01 9.35 30.69
CA TRP A 161 12.47 10.42 31.58
C TRP A 161 13.92 10.81 31.31
N TRP A 162 14.79 9.83 31.07
CA TRP A 162 16.16 10.09 30.68
C TRP A 162 16.25 10.90 29.37
N LEU A 163 15.45 10.55 28.35
CA LEU A 163 15.40 11.29 27.08
C LEU A 163 14.92 12.73 27.30
N ILE A 164 13.91 12.93 28.14
CA ILE A 164 13.44 14.27 28.53
C ILE A 164 14.55 15.06 29.22
N ARG A 165 15.30 14.42 30.13
CA ARG A 165 16.45 15.04 30.78
C ARG A 165 17.53 15.45 29.76
N GLN A 166 17.79 14.65 28.73
CA GLN A 166 18.73 15.04 27.66
C GLN A 166 18.27 16.28 26.90
N LEU A 167 16.97 16.40 26.60
CA LEU A 167 16.42 17.59 25.95
C LEU A 167 16.47 18.82 26.87
N TRP A 168 16.22 18.63 28.16
CA TRP A 168 16.33 19.66 29.19
C TRP A 168 17.76 20.20 29.29
N ASP A 169 18.75 19.32 29.44
CA ASP A 169 20.17 19.70 29.59
C ASP A 169 20.72 20.40 28.34
N LYS A 170 20.15 20.12 27.16
CA LYS A 170 20.45 20.82 25.90
C LYS A 170 19.69 22.15 25.73
N GLY A 171 18.83 22.53 26.68
CA GLY A 171 18.01 23.75 26.60
C GLY A 171 16.88 23.69 25.56
N LEU A 172 16.52 22.48 25.10
CA LEU A 172 15.51 22.27 24.06
C LEU A 172 14.09 22.16 24.60
N LEU A 173 13.95 21.75 25.86
CA LEU A 173 12.67 21.69 26.55
C LEU A 173 12.40 23.01 27.28
N TYR A 174 11.24 23.61 27.07
CA TYR A 174 10.86 24.86 27.74
C TYR A 174 9.34 24.96 27.96
N GLU A 175 8.95 25.72 28.98
CA GLU A 175 7.56 26.11 29.21
C GLU A 175 7.25 27.40 28.45
N GLY A 176 6.18 27.40 27.66
CA GLY A 176 5.73 28.54 26.88
C GLY A 176 4.25 28.82 27.08
N HIS A 177 3.87 30.09 27.08
CA HIS A 177 2.47 30.51 27.00
C HIS A 177 2.14 30.86 25.54
N LYS A 178 1.61 29.88 24.81
CA LYS A 178 1.36 29.97 23.37
C LYS A 178 -0.09 29.64 23.06
N VAL A 179 -0.58 30.16 21.94
CA VAL A 179 -1.90 29.79 21.43
C VAL A 179 -1.76 28.44 20.73
N SER A 180 -2.49 27.44 21.19
CA SER A 180 -2.45 26.09 20.63
C SER A 180 -3.85 25.58 20.32
N PRO A 181 -4.00 24.68 19.34
CA PRO A 181 -5.26 23.98 19.11
C PRO A 181 -5.66 23.21 20.36
N TYR A 182 -6.90 23.40 20.80
CA TYR A 182 -7.41 22.91 22.07
C TYR A 182 -8.78 22.26 21.89
N CYS A 183 -8.94 21.09 22.51
CA CYS A 183 -10.22 20.39 22.56
C CYS A 183 -10.86 20.61 23.93
N GLY A 184 -11.93 21.41 24.01
CA GLY A 184 -12.66 21.64 25.26
C GLY A 184 -13.23 20.36 25.88
N ARG A 185 -13.72 19.44 25.04
CA ARG A 185 -14.21 18.13 25.51
C ARG A 185 -13.10 17.28 26.16
N CYS A 186 -11.95 17.17 25.50
CA CYS A 186 -10.83 16.40 26.03
C CYS A 186 -10.00 17.19 27.06
N GLY A 187 -10.25 18.49 27.19
CA GLY A 187 -9.55 19.40 28.09
C GLY A 187 -8.03 19.42 27.92
N THR A 188 -7.53 19.31 26.67
CA THR A 188 -6.08 19.32 26.38
C THR A 188 -5.75 19.94 25.02
N ALA A 189 -4.54 20.49 24.92
CA ALA A 189 -3.96 20.93 23.65
C ALA A 189 -3.57 19.73 22.79
N LEU A 190 -3.55 19.95 21.47
CA LEU A 190 -3.13 18.99 20.45
C LEU A 190 -1.91 19.52 19.69
N SER A 191 -1.02 18.61 19.30
CA SER A 191 0.16 18.96 18.50
C SER A 191 -0.16 19.13 17.02
N SER A 192 0.76 19.71 16.26
CA SER A 192 0.67 19.79 14.79
C SER A 192 0.56 18.40 14.13
N HIS A 193 1.24 17.39 14.68
CA HIS A 193 1.15 15.98 14.28
C HIS A 193 -0.28 15.46 14.35
N GLU A 194 -0.96 15.75 15.45
CA GLU A 194 -2.36 15.39 15.66
C GLU A 194 -3.30 16.16 14.73
N LEU A 195 -3.03 17.44 14.44
CA LEU A 195 -3.79 18.19 13.43
C LEU A 195 -3.56 17.70 12.00
N GLY A 196 -2.40 17.13 11.74
CA GLY A 196 -2.02 16.59 10.44
C GLY A 196 -2.66 15.25 10.09
N GLN A 197 -3.36 14.63 11.05
CA GLN A 197 -4.04 13.35 10.88
C GLN A 197 -5.21 13.46 9.88
N PRO A 198 -5.57 12.36 9.20
CA PRO A 198 -6.73 12.34 8.33
C PRO A 198 -8.04 12.72 9.06
N ASP A 199 -8.96 13.38 8.36
CA ASP A 199 -10.29 13.79 8.84
C ASP A 199 -10.33 14.80 10.02
N VAL A 200 -9.20 15.43 10.35
CA VAL A 200 -9.14 16.53 11.33
C VAL A 200 -9.76 17.78 10.74
N TYR A 201 -9.27 18.20 9.59
CA TYR A 201 -9.82 19.32 8.83
C TYR A 201 -11.04 18.84 8.04
N ARG A 202 -12.15 19.55 8.20
CA ARG A 202 -13.44 19.22 7.57
C ARG A 202 -14.06 20.50 7.03
N ASP A 203 -14.67 20.40 5.86
CA ASP A 203 -15.46 21.50 5.32
C ASP A 203 -16.70 21.69 6.20
N VAL A 204 -16.85 22.89 6.75
CA VAL A 204 -17.98 23.32 7.57
C VAL A 204 -18.52 24.63 7.04
N ILE A 205 -19.79 24.88 7.32
CA ILE A 205 -20.44 26.16 7.04
C ILE A 205 -20.57 26.88 8.38
N ASP A 206 -19.72 27.87 8.60
CA ASP A 206 -19.76 28.73 9.78
C ASP A 206 -20.37 30.10 9.43
N PRO A 207 -20.99 30.79 10.41
CA PRO A 207 -21.42 32.16 10.22
C PRO A 207 -20.21 33.10 10.13
N SER A 208 -20.18 33.92 9.08
CA SER A 208 -19.18 34.96 8.90
C SER A 208 -19.85 36.33 8.99
N VAL A 209 -19.27 37.23 9.78
CA VAL A 209 -19.88 38.51 10.13
C VAL A 209 -18.98 39.70 9.86
N PHE A 210 -19.61 40.79 9.45
CA PHE A 210 -19.02 42.12 9.29
C PHE A 210 -19.59 43.03 10.37
N VAL A 211 -18.73 43.55 11.23
CA VAL A 211 -19.10 44.24 12.47
C VAL A 211 -18.53 45.65 12.47
N ARG A 212 -19.36 46.61 12.88
CA ARG A 212 -19.00 48.02 13.07
C ARG A 212 -18.21 48.16 14.36
N PHE A 213 -17.04 48.76 14.28
CA PHE A 213 -16.25 49.22 15.42
C PHE A 213 -16.28 50.76 15.44
N PRO A 214 -17.19 51.36 16.23
CA PRO A 214 -17.31 52.81 16.40
C PRO A 214 -16.00 53.53 16.68
N VAL A 215 -15.52 54.40 15.79
CA VAL A 215 -14.32 55.19 16.08
C VAL A 215 -14.68 56.29 17.09
N VAL A 216 -13.82 56.48 18.10
CA VAL A 216 -13.97 57.53 19.11
C VAL A 216 -13.54 58.86 18.48
N ASP A 217 -14.27 59.93 18.80
CA ASP A 217 -14.03 61.30 18.31
C ASP A 217 -14.07 61.47 16.78
N ARG A 218 -14.60 60.49 16.04
CA ARG A 218 -14.82 60.56 14.58
C ARG A 218 -16.19 59.99 14.21
N ASP A 219 -16.84 60.61 13.23
CA ASP A 219 -18.13 60.15 12.70
C ASP A 219 -17.95 59.09 11.61
N VAL A 220 -17.35 57.96 11.99
CA VAL A 220 -17.03 56.82 11.12
C VAL A 220 -16.90 55.54 11.95
N ASP A 221 -17.14 54.38 11.35
CA ASP A 221 -16.89 53.06 11.94
C ASP A 221 -15.78 52.33 11.17
N LEU A 222 -14.97 51.52 11.86
CA LEU A 222 -14.14 50.51 11.20
C LEU A 222 -15.02 49.31 10.85
N LEU A 223 -14.93 48.82 9.61
CA LEU A 223 -15.61 47.59 9.20
C LEU A 223 -14.68 46.41 9.47
N VAL A 224 -15.03 45.57 10.44
CA VAL A 224 -14.19 44.44 10.86
C VAL A 224 -14.86 43.13 10.46
N TRP A 225 -14.08 42.20 9.94
CA TRP A 225 -14.57 40.89 9.50
C TRP A 225 -14.06 39.77 10.40
N THR A 226 -14.92 38.76 10.67
CA THR A 226 -14.52 37.53 11.36
C THR A 226 -15.40 36.34 10.99
N THR A 227 -14.83 35.14 11.08
CA THR A 227 -15.53 33.85 10.98
C THR A 227 -15.75 33.20 12.36
N THR A 228 -15.31 33.85 13.44
CA THR A 228 -15.42 33.36 14.82
C THR A 228 -16.05 34.42 15.74
N PRO A 229 -17.36 34.70 15.61
CA PRO A 229 -18.04 35.76 16.37
C PRO A 229 -17.79 35.71 17.88
N TRP A 230 -17.71 34.51 18.47
CA TRP A 230 -17.41 34.31 19.90
C TRP A 230 -16.12 35.00 20.40
N THR A 231 -15.12 35.17 19.53
CA THR A 231 -13.85 35.82 19.89
C THR A 231 -13.97 37.34 20.03
N LEU A 232 -15.04 37.97 19.50
CA LEU A 232 -15.26 39.42 19.59
C LEU A 232 -15.42 39.92 21.02
N ILE A 233 -15.87 39.06 21.93
CA ILE A 233 -15.99 39.36 23.38
C ILE A 233 -14.60 39.69 23.96
N SER A 234 -13.57 39.02 23.45
CA SER A 234 -12.17 39.18 23.84
C SER A 234 -11.38 40.17 22.98
N ASN A 235 -12.06 41.00 22.20
CA ASN A 235 -11.38 42.00 21.37
C ASN A 235 -10.60 43.02 22.22
N VAL A 236 -9.35 43.27 21.81
CA VAL A 236 -8.45 44.26 22.43
C VAL A 236 -7.81 45.24 21.45
N ALA A 237 -7.80 44.97 20.14
CA ALA A 237 -7.30 45.89 19.11
C ALA A 237 -7.90 45.57 17.73
N ALA A 238 -7.67 46.45 16.75
CA ALA A 238 -7.98 46.21 15.34
C ALA A 238 -6.69 46.36 14.52
N ALA A 239 -6.36 45.37 13.71
CA ALA A 239 -5.14 45.34 12.89
C ALA A 239 -5.41 45.82 11.46
N VAL A 240 -4.47 46.62 10.95
CA VAL A 240 -4.43 47.09 9.57
C VAL A 240 -3.05 46.79 8.96
N GLY A 241 -3.01 46.41 7.69
CA GLY A 241 -1.76 46.30 6.94
C GLY A 241 -1.15 47.68 6.69
N PRO A 242 0.14 47.91 7.01
CA PRO A 242 0.77 49.24 6.92
C PRO A 242 0.89 49.76 5.48
N GLU A 243 1.01 48.86 4.51
CA GLU A 243 1.15 49.16 3.07
C GLU A 243 -0.16 49.06 2.29
N ILE A 244 -1.29 48.80 2.97
CA ILE A 244 -2.61 48.69 2.34
C ILE A 244 -3.26 50.06 2.27
N ASP A 245 -3.89 50.36 1.14
CA ASP A 245 -4.75 51.54 0.98
C ASP A 245 -6.16 51.26 1.55
N TYR A 246 -6.69 52.20 2.34
CA TYR A 246 -8.02 52.15 2.94
C TYR A 246 -8.90 53.27 2.40
N VAL A 247 -10.21 53.05 2.47
CA VAL A 247 -11.23 53.99 2.02
C VAL A 247 -12.32 54.15 3.08
N ARG A 248 -12.82 55.38 3.22
CA ARG A 248 -14.11 55.67 3.85
C ARG A 248 -15.18 55.55 2.78
N VAL A 249 -16.16 54.68 2.97
CA VAL A 249 -17.31 54.51 2.08
C VAL A 249 -18.60 54.98 2.76
N ALA A 250 -19.47 55.63 1.99
CA ALA A 250 -20.77 56.06 2.48
C ALA A 250 -21.62 54.83 2.86
N ALA A 251 -22.19 54.84 4.06
CA ALA A 251 -23.00 53.71 4.51
C ALA A 251 -24.36 53.65 3.78
N THR A 252 -24.72 52.46 3.28
CA THR A 252 -25.97 52.22 2.54
C THR A 252 -27.15 51.87 3.45
N ASP A 253 -26.89 51.53 4.71
CA ASP A 253 -27.88 51.13 5.71
C ASP A 253 -28.37 52.30 6.58
N GLY A 254 -27.94 53.53 6.27
CA GLY A 254 -28.26 54.73 7.05
C GLY A 254 -27.46 54.87 8.36
N GLY A 255 -26.45 54.02 8.58
CA GLY A 255 -25.47 54.13 9.66
C GLY A 255 -24.35 55.13 9.38
N ARG A 256 -23.31 55.15 10.22
CA ARG A 256 -22.08 55.92 9.96
C ARG A 256 -21.29 55.31 8.82
N ASP A 257 -20.55 56.13 8.10
CA ASP A 257 -19.63 55.69 7.04
C ASP A 257 -18.65 54.63 7.57
N LEU A 258 -18.21 53.75 6.67
CA LEU A 258 -17.37 52.60 7.00
C LEU A 258 -15.95 52.79 6.48
N VAL A 259 -14.93 52.45 7.26
CA VAL A 259 -13.55 52.31 6.80
C VAL A 259 -13.24 50.85 6.51
N MET A 260 -12.69 50.57 5.33
CA MET A 260 -12.26 49.24 4.89
C MET A 260 -11.12 49.36 3.86
N ALA A 261 -10.45 48.25 3.53
CA ALA A 261 -9.43 48.25 2.49
C ALA A 261 -10.04 48.60 1.12
N ALA A 262 -9.34 49.44 0.36
CA ALA A 262 -9.79 49.95 -0.93
C ALA A 262 -10.09 48.83 -1.94
N ALA A 263 -9.29 47.76 -1.92
CA ALA A 263 -9.43 46.61 -2.81
C ALA A 263 -10.67 45.75 -2.51
N LEU A 264 -11.23 45.86 -1.30
CA LEU A 264 -12.39 45.07 -0.86
C LEU A 264 -13.69 45.88 -0.88
N ALA A 265 -13.64 47.17 -1.23
CA ALA A 265 -14.82 48.00 -1.34
C ALA A 265 -15.69 47.54 -2.53
N PRO A 266 -17.03 47.45 -2.36
CA PRO A 266 -17.94 47.14 -3.47
C PRO A 266 -17.76 48.09 -4.65
N ASP A 267 -17.94 47.60 -5.89
CA ASP A 267 -17.79 48.38 -7.12
C ASP A 267 -18.71 49.61 -7.17
N ASP A 268 -19.87 49.53 -6.51
CA ASP A 268 -20.87 50.59 -6.42
C ASP A 268 -20.74 51.48 -5.16
N ALA A 269 -19.71 51.26 -4.34
CA ALA A 269 -19.49 52.04 -3.12
C ALA A 269 -19.11 53.49 -3.42
N ILE A 270 -19.73 54.42 -2.70
CA ILE A 270 -19.40 55.85 -2.79
C ILE A 270 -18.21 56.13 -1.86
N VAL A 271 -17.01 56.23 -2.43
CA VAL A 271 -15.79 56.57 -1.69
C VAL A 271 -15.78 58.06 -1.32
N VAL A 272 -15.70 58.34 -0.02
CA VAL A 272 -15.69 59.69 0.56
C VAL A 272 -14.26 60.18 0.79
N GLU A 273 -13.37 59.30 1.25
CA GLU A 273 -12.00 59.62 1.66
C GLU A 273 -11.07 58.41 1.49
N ARG A 274 -9.76 58.64 1.37
CA ARG A 274 -8.73 57.59 1.26
C ARG A 274 -7.67 57.79 2.35
N PHE A 275 -7.12 56.68 2.85
CA PHE A 275 -6.08 56.65 3.89
C PHE A 275 -5.01 55.62 3.50
N GLY A 276 -3.76 55.86 3.89
CA GLY A 276 -2.79 54.77 4.00
C GLY A 276 -3.00 54.01 5.31
N GLY A 277 -2.61 52.74 5.38
CA GLY A 277 -2.73 51.94 6.61
C GLY A 277 -2.09 52.58 7.83
N ALA A 278 -0.92 53.22 7.65
CA ALA A 278 -0.23 53.96 8.70
C ALA A 278 -1.04 55.16 9.26
N ASP A 279 -1.94 55.75 8.48
CA ASP A 279 -2.77 56.88 8.92
C ASP A 279 -3.87 56.47 9.91
N LEU A 280 -4.26 55.18 9.87
CA LEU A 280 -5.27 54.61 10.75
C LEU A 280 -4.69 54.19 12.12
N VAL A 281 -3.38 53.91 12.19
CA VAL A 281 -2.72 53.44 13.42
C VAL A 281 -2.92 54.45 14.56
N GLY A 282 -3.30 53.92 15.73
CA GLY A 282 -3.59 54.72 16.92
C GLY A 282 -5.01 55.27 16.99
N TRP A 283 -5.86 55.09 15.98
CA TRP A 283 -7.28 55.43 16.09
C TRP A 283 -7.92 54.57 17.19
N THR A 284 -8.59 55.21 18.14
CA THR A 284 -9.31 54.53 19.21
C THR A 284 -10.75 54.25 18.80
N TYR A 285 -11.30 53.12 19.26
CA TYR A 285 -12.65 52.70 18.93
C TYR A 285 -13.38 52.13 20.15
N GLN A 286 -14.71 52.13 20.10
CA GLN A 286 -15.55 51.48 21.10
C GLN A 286 -15.62 49.98 20.81
N ARG A 287 -15.26 49.17 21.80
CA ARG A 287 -15.32 47.72 21.71
C ARG A 287 -16.73 47.19 21.44
N PRO A 288 -16.88 46.08 20.68
CA PRO A 288 -18.18 45.50 20.36
C PRO A 288 -18.89 44.91 21.58
N PHE A 289 -18.16 44.45 22.59
CA PHE A 289 -18.69 43.89 23.85
C PHE A 289 -17.96 44.49 25.04
N ALA A 290 -18.68 44.90 26.08
CA ALA A 290 -18.10 45.58 27.25
C ALA A 290 -18.14 44.74 28.53
N ASP A 291 -18.56 43.48 28.43
CA ASP A 291 -18.82 42.58 29.57
C ASP A 291 -17.56 42.28 30.39
N LEU A 292 -16.39 42.21 29.73
CA LEU A 292 -15.12 41.95 30.40
C LEU A 292 -14.50 43.22 30.95
N THR A 293 -14.20 43.19 32.25
CA THR A 293 -13.43 44.27 32.90
C THR A 293 -11.96 44.15 32.52
N PRO A 294 -11.37 45.14 31.85
CA PRO A 294 -9.97 45.08 31.48
C PRO A 294 -9.04 45.25 32.69
N PRO A 295 -7.78 44.79 32.60
CA PRO A 295 -6.78 45.02 33.64
C PRO A 295 -6.60 46.52 33.92
N PRO A 296 -6.36 46.93 35.18
CA PRO A 296 -6.08 48.33 35.51
C PRO A 296 -4.88 48.86 34.71
N GLY A 297 -5.08 49.97 34.00
CA GLY A 297 -4.03 50.58 33.17
C GLY A 297 -3.79 49.90 31.82
N ALA A 298 -4.67 48.97 31.40
CA ALA A 298 -4.59 48.36 30.08
C ALA A 298 -4.68 49.42 28.96
N ASP A 299 -3.71 49.39 28.06
CA ASP A 299 -3.70 50.17 26.82
C ASP A 299 -4.20 49.27 25.67
N GLY A 300 -5.22 49.71 24.94
CA GLY A 300 -5.94 48.87 23.97
C GLY A 300 -7.08 49.61 23.26
N TRP A 301 -7.91 48.84 22.55
CA TRP A 301 -9.04 49.29 21.71
C TRP A 301 -8.63 50.41 20.76
N ARG A 302 -7.45 50.23 20.17
CA ARG A 302 -6.87 51.08 19.15
C ARG A 302 -6.48 50.29 17.92
N VAL A 303 -6.31 50.99 16.81
CA VAL A 303 -5.79 50.41 15.58
C VAL A 303 -4.27 50.20 15.69
N VAL A 304 -3.79 49.03 15.28
CA VAL A 304 -2.38 48.63 15.25
C VAL A 304 -1.96 48.22 13.84
N ALA A 305 -0.68 48.36 13.52
CA ALA A 305 -0.14 47.84 12.28
C ALA A 305 0.17 46.34 12.41
N ALA A 306 -0.18 45.55 11.39
CA ALA A 306 0.17 44.13 11.34
C ALA A 306 0.43 43.68 9.89
N GLU A 307 1.56 43.02 9.66
CA GLU A 307 2.00 42.60 8.32
C GLU A 307 1.19 41.43 7.75
N PHE A 308 0.52 40.64 8.60
CA PHE A 308 -0.26 39.48 8.16
C PHE A 308 -1.62 39.83 7.54
N VAL A 309 -2.05 41.09 7.63
CA VAL A 309 -3.34 41.53 7.07
C VAL A 309 -3.28 41.51 5.55
N THR A 310 -4.24 40.85 4.90
CA THR A 310 -4.34 40.75 3.43
C THR A 310 -5.60 41.45 2.91
N THR A 311 -5.70 41.56 1.58
CA THR A 311 -6.90 42.07 0.88
C THR A 311 -7.58 41.00 0.03
N ASP A 312 -7.32 39.72 0.30
CA ASP A 312 -7.88 38.61 -0.49
C ASP A 312 -9.36 38.40 -0.16
N ASP A 313 -9.73 38.54 1.13
CA ASP A 313 -11.09 38.38 1.63
C ASP A 313 -11.35 39.29 2.85
N GLY A 314 -12.63 39.41 3.23
CA GLY A 314 -13.05 40.16 4.42
C GLY A 314 -13.18 41.67 4.19
N SER A 315 -12.66 42.47 5.11
CA SER A 315 -12.71 43.95 5.06
C SER A 315 -11.32 44.62 5.02
N GLY A 316 -10.24 43.84 5.16
CA GLY A 316 -8.89 44.36 5.35
C GLY A 316 -8.62 44.98 6.73
N ILE A 317 -9.56 44.86 7.67
CA ILE A 317 -9.36 45.23 9.09
C ILE A 317 -9.71 44.02 9.95
N VAL A 318 -8.74 43.54 10.73
CA VAL A 318 -8.85 42.29 11.49
C VAL A 318 -9.01 42.59 12.98
N HIS A 319 -9.99 42.01 13.68
CA HIS A 319 -10.03 42.16 15.14
C HIS A 319 -8.91 41.32 15.77
N LEU A 320 -8.31 41.80 16.85
CA LEU A 320 -7.33 41.03 17.62
C LEU A 320 -7.92 40.55 18.94
N ALA A 321 -7.77 39.26 19.20
CA ALA A 321 -8.07 38.58 20.45
C ALA A 321 -6.87 37.67 20.84
N PRO A 322 -5.83 38.22 21.51
CA PRO A 322 -4.57 37.52 21.82
C PRO A 322 -4.68 36.18 22.54
N ALA A 323 -5.80 35.90 23.21
CA ALA A 323 -6.05 34.63 23.87
C ALA A 323 -6.40 33.48 22.89
N PHE A 324 -6.74 33.78 21.63
CA PHE A 324 -7.33 32.82 20.69
C PHE A 324 -6.73 32.83 19.28
N GLY A 325 -5.71 33.64 19.02
CA GLY A 325 -4.96 33.66 17.75
C GLY A 325 -3.46 33.84 18.00
N GLU A 326 -2.60 33.06 17.34
CA GLU A 326 -1.15 33.17 17.56
C GLU A 326 -0.59 34.47 16.95
N ASP A 327 -1.04 34.86 15.77
CA ASP A 327 -0.68 36.15 15.16
C ASP A 327 -1.17 37.33 16.03
N ASP A 328 -2.40 37.24 16.56
CA ASP A 328 -2.95 38.19 17.53
C ASP A 328 -2.10 38.27 18.79
N ALA A 329 -1.61 37.14 19.30
CA ALA A 329 -0.75 37.07 20.48
C ALA A 329 0.63 37.68 20.20
N GLN A 330 1.19 37.48 19.00
CA GLN A 330 2.46 38.09 18.60
C GLN A 330 2.34 39.61 18.51
N VAL A 331 1.33 40.13 17.80
CA VAL A 331 1.07 41.57 17.73
C VAL A 331 0.74 42.12 19.12
N GLY A 332 -0.06 41.39 19.90
CA GLY A 332 -0.40 41.74 21.28
C GLY A 332 0.83 41.94 22.17
N ARG A 333 1.81 41.03 22.08
CA ARG A 333 3.09 41.15 22.81
C ARG A 333 3.92 42.33 22.33
N ALA A 334 4.00 42.56 21.02
CA ALA A 334 4.78 43.65 20.44
C ALA A 334 4.21 45.04 20.81
N GLU A 335 2.88 45.16 20.84
CA GLU A 335 2.15 46.41 21.09
C GLU A 335 1.78 46.62 22.58
N GLY A 336 2.09 45.66 23.45
CA GLY A 336 1.77 45.72 24.88
C GLY A 336 0.28 45.62 25.20
N LEU A 337 -0.50 44.94 24.36
CA LEU A 337 -1.95 44.81 24.50
C LEU A 337 -2.34 43.82 25.62
N PRO A 338 -3.48 44.03 26.31
CA PRO A 338 -3.97 43.10 27.31
C PRO A 338 -4.42 41.77 26.68
N VAL A 339 -4.43 40.71 27.48
CA VAL A 339 -5.00 39.40 27.11
C VAL A 339 -6.30 39.20 27.89
N LEU A 340 -7.43 39.13 27.18
CA LEU A 340 -8.75 38.87 27.76
C LEU A 340 -9.21 37.46 27.42
N ASN A 341 -9.36 36.59 28.42
CA ASN A 341 -9.75 35.20 28.25
C ASN A 341 -10.92 34.84 29.17
N PRO A 342 -12.17 34.89 28.69
CA PRO A 342 -13.35 34.46 29.43
C PRO A 342 -13.70 32.99 29.22
N VAL A 343 -12.77 32.19 28.68
CA VAL A 343 -13.01 30.81 28.26
C VAL A 343 -12.25 29.86 29.19
N ASN A 344 -12.99 28.94 29.79
CA ASN A 344 -12.45 27.94 30.70
C ASN A 344 -11.90 26.71 29.95
N ALA A 345 -11.37 25.74 30.70
CA ALA A 345 -10.80 24.51 30.16
C ALA A 345 -11.80 23.58 29.44
N ASP A 346 -13.10 23.80 29.57
CA ASP A 346 -14.12 23.06 28.79
C ASP A 346 -14.42 23.74 27.44
N ALA A 347 -13.64 24.78 27.08
CA ALA A 347 -13.91 25.68 25.96
C ALA A 347 -15.30 26.34 26.05
N ALA A 348 -15.77 26.58 27.26
CA ALA A 348 -17.02 27.27 27.55
C ALA A 348 -16.75 28.65 28.17
N PHE A 349 -17.68 29.59 27.98
CA PHE A 349 -17.59 30.88 28.66
C PHE A 349 -17.72 30.70 30.18
N ASP A 350 -16.90 31.43 30.95
CA ASP A 350 -16.98 31.46 32.40
C ASP A 350 -17.98 32.53 32.91
N ASP A 351 -18.08 32.65 34.23
CA ASP A 351 -19.03 33.57 34.88
C ASP A 351 -18.73 35.06 34.63
N SER A 352 -17.56 35.41 34.06
CA SER A 352 -17.25 36.78 33.65
C SER A 352 -18.05 37.25 32.43
N VAL A 353 -18.70 36.32 31.72
CA VAL A 353 -19.64 36.62 30.63
C VAL A 353 -21.01 36.00 30.95
N PRO A 354 -21.81 36.61 31.85
CA PRO A 354 -23.03 35.99 32.38
C PRO A 354 -24.06 35.59 31.32
N ALA A 355 -24.11 36.27 30.18
CA ALA A 355 -25.03 35.97 29.08
C ALA A 355 -24.77 34.59 28.45
N PHE A 356 -23.53 34.10 28.49
CA PHE A 356 -23.10 32.87 27.83
C PHE A 356 -22.42 31.86 28.77
N ALA A 357 -22.35 32.16 30.07
CA ALA A 357 -21.69 31.32 31.07
C ALA A 357 -22.12 29.84 30.98
N GLY A 358 -21.13 28.95 30.99
CA GLY A 358 -21.30 27.50 30.89
C GLY A 358 -21.57 26.96 29.48
N ARG A 359 -21.70 27.80 28.45
CA ARG A 359 -21.93 27.36 27.06
C ARG A 359 -20.63 27.26 26.29
N PHE A 360 -20.51 26.20 25.49
CA PHE A 360 -19.41 26.06 24.53
C PHE A 360 -19.39 27.26 23.56
N VAL A 361 -18.20 27.79 23.28
CA VAL A 361 -18.07 29.08 22.58
C VAL A 361 -18.74 29.12 21.20
N LYS A 362 -18.62 28.06 20.38
CA LYS A 362 -19.28 28.05 19.05
C LYS A 362 -20.81 27.95 19.16
N ASP A 363 -21.33 27.33 20.23
CA ASP A 363 -22.79 27.26 20.46
C ASP A 363 -23.38 28.63 20.86
N ALA A 364 -22.53 29.60 21.24
CA ALA A 364 -22.93 30.97 21.54
C ALA A 364 -22.95 31.89 20.31
N ASP A 365 -22.33 31.51 19.19
CA ASP A 365 -22.16 32.38 18.00
C ASP A 365 -23.49 32.98 17.53
N ARG A 366 -24.57 32.18 17.46
CA ARG A 366 -25.89 32.66 17.02
C ARG A 366 -26.46 33.77 17.90
N ASP A 367 -26.29 33.67 19.20
CA ASP A 367 -26.84 34.66 20.14
C ASP A 367 -25.97 35.91 20.19
N ILE A 368 -24.65 35.75 20.00
CA ILE A 368 -23.69 36.86 19.84
C ILE A 368 -24.04 37.67 18.59
N ILE A 369 -24.32 37.00 17.47
CA ILE A 369 -24.75 37.65 16.22
C ILE A 369 -26.09 38.37 16.42
N ALA A 370 -27.06 37.73 17.09
CA ALA A 370 -28.36 38.34 17.39
C ALA A 370 -28.23 39.61 18.24
N ASP A 371 -27.34 39.61 19.23
CA ASP A 371 -27.04 40.79 20.06
C ASP A 371 -26.37 41.91 19.25
N LEU A 372 -25.37 41.61 18.42
CA LEU A 372 -24.75 42.59 17.53
C LEU A 372 -25.76 43.23 16.57
N SER A 373 -26.69 42.43 16.05
CA SER A 373 -27.78 42.89 15.20
C SER A 373 -28.75 43.81 15.96
N ALA A 374 -29.18 43.39 17.16
CA ALA A 374 -30.09 44.18 18.00
C ALA A 374 -29.50 45.55 18.40
N ARG A 375 -28.18 45.64 18.54
CA ARG A 375 -27.45 46.89 18.84
C ARG A 375 -27.06 47.69 17.58
N GLY A 376 -27.40 47.22 16.39
CA GLY A 376 -27.09 47.89 15.12
C GLY A 376 -25.59 47.89 14.76
N LEU A 377 -24.81 46.99 15.35
CA LEU A 377 -23.38 46.85 15.07
C LEU A 377 -23.09 45.85 13.94
N LEU A 378 -24.02 44.96 13.63
CA LEU A 378 -23.88 44.00 12.54
C LEU A 378 -24.21 44.66 11.19
N VAL A 379 -23.26 44.65 10.26
CA VAL A 379 -23.45 45.15 8.88
C VAL A 379 -23.98 44.05 7.98
N ARG A 380 -23.36 42.88 8.05
CA ARG A 380 -23.68 41.74 7.19
C ARG A 380 -23.33 40.44 7.88
N GLU A 381 -24.20 39.46 7.72
CA GLU A 381 -23.96 38.05 8.03
C GLU A 381 -24.01 37.26 6.72
N GLN A 382 -23.10 36.31 6.54
CA GLN A 382 -23.09 35.39 5.41
C GLN A 382 -22.65 34.00 5.84
N ALA A 383 -23.16 32.98 5.16
CA ALA A 383 -22.64 31.62 5.30
C ALA A 383 -21.26 31.54 4.64
N TYR A 384 -20.27 31.01 5.35
CA TYR A 384 -18.91 30.84 4.85
C TYR A 384 -18.51 29.38 4.94
N GLU A 385 -18.25 28.78 3.78
CA GLU A 385 -17.78 27.40 3.67
C GLU A 385 -16.26 27.39 3.71
N HIS A 386 -15.69 26.73 4.72
CA HIS A 386 -14.26 26.62 4.90
C HIS A 386 -13.85 25.35 5.62
N SER A 387 -12.58 25.01 5.52
CA SER A 387 -11.99 23.87 6.22
C SER A 387 -11.64 24.25 7.66
N TYR A 388 -12.30 23.61 8.64
CA TYR A 388 -12.12 23.89 10.07
C TYR A 388 -11.61 22.66 10.84
N PRO A 389 -10.68 22.83 11.80
CA PRO A 389 -10.09 21.72 12.52
C PRO A 389 -11.02 21.14 13.60
N HIS A 390 -11.11 19.81 13.64
CA HIS A 390 -11.83 19.03 14.62
C HIS A 390 -10.88 18.06 15.32
N CYS A 391 -11.15 17.74 16.58
CA CYS A 391 -10.37 16.76 17.31
C CYS A 391 -10.39 15.41 16.58
N TRP A 392 -9.20 14.91 16.23
CA TRP A 392 -9.02 13.66 15.49
C TRP A 392 -9.60 12.42 16.17
N ARG A 393 -9.83 12.48 17.50
CA ARG A 393 -10.38 11.37 18.28
C ARG A 393 -11.87 11.52 18.59
N CYS A 394 -12.31 12.69 19.03
CA CYS A 394 -13.68 12.89 19.50
C CYS A 394 -14.58 13.68 18.52
N SER A 395 -14.01 14.20 17.43
CA SER A 395 -14.69 15.01 16.41
C SER A 395 -15.27 16.36 16.87
N THR A 396 -15.04 16.78 18.11
CA THR A 396 -15.43 18.13 18.59
C THR A 396 -14.63 19.21 17.84
N PRO A 397 -15.26 20.33 17.41
CA PRO A 397 -14.54 21.47 16.84
C PRO A 397 -13.45 21.97 17.78
N LEU A 398 -12.25 22.21 17.26
CA LEU A 398 -11.16 22.75 18.07
C LEU A 398 -11.29 24.28 18.18
N ILE A 399 -10.74 24.83 19.25
CA ILE A 399 -10.49 26.27 19.37
C ILE A 399 -8.99 26.48 19.49
N TYR A 400 -8.50 27.63 19.05
CA TYR A 400 -7.15 28.07 19.39
C TYR A 400 -7.22 28.75 20.76
N TRP A 401 -6.39 28.35 21.70
CA TRP A 401 -6.46 28.84 23.08
C TRP A 401 -5.07 29.05 23.67
N ALA A 402 -4.85 30.21 24.26
CA ALA A 402 -3.63 30.57 24.97
C ALA A 402 -3.56 29.81 26.29
N LYS A 403 -2.58 28.91 26.39
CA LYS A 403 -2.30 28.21 27.64
C LYS A 403 -0.81 27.96 27.81
N THR A 404 -0.44 27.77 29.06
CA THR A 404 0.91 27.32 29.41
C THR A 404 1.06 25.84 29.07
N SER A 405 2.11 25.51 28.32
CA SER A 405 2.42 24.15 27.89
C SER A 405 3.93 23.99 27.76
N TRP A 406 4.41 22.75 27.82
CA TRP A 406 5.79 22.40 27.56
C TRP A 406 6.01 22.08 26.09
N PHE A 407 7.10 22.60 25.53
CA PHE A 407 7.46 22.48 24.13
C PHE A 407 8.90 22.01 23.97
N VAL A 408 9.15 21.28 22.88
CA VAL A 408 10.51 20.99 22.40
C VAL A 408 10.82 21.92 21.23
N ARG A 409 12.00 22.57 21.24
CA ARG A 409 12.52 23.48 20.19
C ARG A 409 12.86 22.76 18.88
N THR A 410 11.90 22.06 18.29
CA THR A 410 12.11 21.30 17.05
C THR A 410 12.28 22.23 15.82
N SER A 411 11.75 23.45 15.87
CA SER A 411 11.87 24.42 14.76
C SER A 411 13.31 24.90 14.56
N GLU A 412 14.06 25.15 15.65
CA GLU A 412 15.46 25.57 15.62
C GLU A 412 16.41 24.48 15.07
N HIS A 413 15.93 23.23 15.00
CA HIS A 413 16.68 22.07 14.51
C HIS A 413 16.14 21.50 13.19
N ARG A 414 15.34 22.28 12.45
CA ARG A 414 14.81 21.87 11.15
C ARG A 414 15.89 21.35 10.21
N ASP A 415 17.00 22.08 10.07
CA ASP A 415 18.05 21.74 9.12
C ASP A 415 18.72 20.40 9.48
N LEU A 416 18.84 20.10 10.78
CA LEU A 416 19.28 18.79 11.26
C LEU A 416 18.29 17.70 10.81
N LEU A 417 16.99 17.85 11.09
CA LEU A 417 15.98 16.85 10.73
C LEU A 417 15.93 16.61 9.22
N MET A 418 16.04 17.67 8.42
CA MET A 418 16.10 17.57 6.96
C MET A 418 17.36 16.82 6.50
N SER A 419 18.53 17.15 7.05
CA SER A 419 19.78 16.46 6.69
C SER A 419 19.75 14.97 7.06
N GLN A 420 19.13 14.61 8.18
CA GLN A 420 18.93 13.22 8.56
C GLN A 420 17.97 12.52 7.60
N ASN A 421 16.85 13.16 7.25
CA ASN A 421 15.88 12.63 6.28
C ASN A 421 16.51 12.36 4.89
N ASP A 422 17.46 13.17 4.45
CA ASP A 422 18.14 12.96 3.17
C ASP A 422 18.91 11.64 3.10
N THR A 423 19.40 11.14 4.24
CA THR A 423 20.12 9.86 4.35
C THR A 423 19.22 8.62 4.27
N ILE A 424 17.89 8.80 4.36
CA ILE A 424 16.93 7.70 4.50
C ILE A 424 16.51 7.19 3.12
N GLY A 425 16.50 5.87 2.93
CA GLY A 425 15.94 5.19 1.76
C GLY A 425 14.41 5.10 1.84
N TRP A 426 13.71 6.08 1.26
CA TRP A 426 12.24 6.09 1.22
C TRP A 426 11.70 5.28 0.03
N ASN A 427 10.75 4.40 0.32
CA ASN A 427 10.01 3.62 -0.67
C ASN A 427 8.51 3.95 -0.52
N PRO A 428 7.95 4.80 -1.38
CA PRO A 428 8.51 5.36 -2.60
C PRO A 428 9.34 6.64 -2.35
N GLU A 429 10.28 6.91 -3.26
CA GLU A 429 11.27 7.98 -3.12
C GLU A 429 10.64 9.37 -2.96
N PHE A 430 9.51 9.63 -3.63
CA PHE A 430 8.85 10.94 -3.60
C PHE A 430 8.38 11.37 -2.20
N ILE A 431 8.28 10.47 -1.23
CA ILE A 431 7.92 10.85 0.15
C ILE A 431 9.02 11.70 0.80
N LYS A 432 10.30 11.41 0.49
CA LYS A 432 11.48 12.07 1.07
C LYS A 432 11.40 13.58 0.98
N HIS A 433 11.23 14.12 -0.24
CA HIS A 433 11.13 15.56 -0.51
C HIS A 433 9.67 16.03 -0.73
N GLY A 434 8.72 15.10 -0.74
CA GLY A 434 7.29 15.37 -0.87
C GLY A 434 6.62 15.55 0.48
N ARG A 435 5.73 14.62 0.84
CA ARG A 435 4.88 14.75 2.04
C ARG A 435 5.67 14.91 3.33
N PHE A 436 6.77 14.17 3.50
CA PHE A 436 7.56 14.21 4.73
C PHE A 436 8.57 15.36 4.72
N GLY A 437 9.31 15.56 3.62
CA GLY A 437 10.24 16.68 3.48
C GLY A 437 9.58 18.06 3.67
N LYS A 438 8.43 18.29 3.00
CA LYS A 438 7.66 19.54 3.17
C LYS A 438 7.11 19.73 4.59
N TRP A 439 6.83 18.63 5.30
CA TRP A 439 6.43 18.71 6.70
C TRP A 439 7.60 19.20 7.58
N LEU A 440 8.81 18.68 7.34
CA LEU A 440 10.02 19.13 8.03
C LEU A 440 10.38 20.58 7.67
N GLU A 441 10.21 21.00 6.41
CA GLU A 441 10.45 22.39 5.99
C GLU A 441 9.63 23.40 6.80
N GLY A 442 8.36 23.07 7.06
CA GLY A 442 7.41 23.85 7.85
C GLY A 442 7.38 23.49 9.33
N ASN A 443 8.43 22.86 9.87
CA ASN A 443 8.42 22.34 11.24
C ASN A 443 8.23 23.46 12.28
N ILE A 444 7.29 23.24 13.20
CA ILE A 444 7.03 24.11 14.34
C ILE A 444 7.43 23.39 15.63
N ASP A 445 7.62 24.14 16.72
CA ASP A 445 7.94 23.56 18.02
C ASP A 445 6.87 22.56 18.47
N TRP A 446 7.33 21.41 18.92
CA TRP A 446 6.44 20.32 19.31
C TRP A 446 5.86 20.57 20.70
N ALA A 447 4.55 20.81 20.77
CA ALA A 447 3.78 20.82 22.01
C ALA A 447 3.79 19.43 22.66
N LEU A 448 4.56 19.26 23.72
CA LEU A 448 4.88 17.97 24.32
C LEU A 448 3.94 17.60 25.47
N SER A 449 3.57 18.53 26.34
CA SER A 449 2.72 18.22 27.49
C SER A 449 1.25 18.02 27.11
N ARG A 450 0.55 17.17 27.88
CA ARG A 450 -0.89 16.94 27.81
C ARG A 450 -1.49 17.04 29.21
N ASP A 451 -2.61 17.73 29.36
CA ASP A 451 -3.30 17.88 30.65
C ASP A 451 -4.22 16.67 30.90
N ARG A 452 -3.65 15.47 30.89
CA ARG A 452 -4.36 14.19 30.96
C ARG A 452 -3.80 13.30 32.08
N TYR A 453 -4.32 12.09 32.23
CA TYR A 453 -4.13 11.28 33.44
C TYR A 453 -3.33 10.00 33.15
N TRP A 454 -3.54 9.37 32.00
CA TRP A 454 -2.93 8.11 31.58
C TRP A 454 -1.86 8.33 30.51
N GLY A 455 -0.60 8.35 30.95
CA GLY A 455 0.57 8.51 30.11
C GLY A 455 1.84 8.68 30.93
N THR A 456 2.99 8.70 30.27
CA THR A 456 4.28 8.97 30.91
C THR A 456 4.26 10.35 31.58
N PRO A 457 4.44 10.46 32.90
CA PRO A 457 4.42 11.76 33.57
C PRO A 457 5.63 12.61 33.18
N LEU A 458 5.44 13.92 32.98
CA LEU A 458 6.54 14.84 32.72
C LEU A 458 7.41 14.96 33.98
N PRO A 459 8.72 14.64 33.93
CA PRO A 459 9.57 14.49 35.11
C PRO A 459 10.15 15.83 35.61
N ILE A 460 9.33 16.87 35.71
CA ILE A 460 9.78 18.19 36.17
C ILE A 460 9.16 18.48 37.53
N TRP A 461 10.01 18.74 38.53
CA TRP A 461 9.62 19.18 39.86
C TRP A 461 9.83 20.68 39.97
N ARG A 462 8.79 21.40 40.40
CA ARG A 462 8.80 22.84 40.60
C ARG A 462 8.68 23.17 42.09
N CYS A 463 9.56 24.02 42.58
CA CYS A 463 9.55 24.51 43.95
C CYS A 463 8.34 25.42 44.19
N GLU A 464 7.50 25.09 45.17
CA GLU A 464 6.29 25.87 45.50
C GLU A 464 6.62 27.28 46.02
N ALA A 465 7.79 27.47 46.64
CA ALA A 465 8.17 28.73 47.26
C ALA A 465 8.80 29.74 46.28
N ALA A 466 9.64 29.25 45.35
CA ALA A 466 10.49 30.09 44.51
C ALA A 466 10.34 29.84 43.00
N GLY A 467 9.58 28.80 42.60
CA GLY A 467 9.39 28.46 41.19
C GLY A 467 10.60 27.81 40.50
N HIS A 468 11.67 27.49 41.23
CA HIS A 468 12.82 26.76 40.68
C HIS A 468 12.38 25.40 40.14
N GLU A 469 12.93 25.01 38.99
CA GLU A 469 12.58 23.78 38.29
C GLU A 469 13.75 22.82 38.27
N HIS A 470 13.46 21.53 38.44
CA HIS A 470 14.43 20.45 38.36
C HIS A 470 13.84 19.30 37.54
N CYS A 471 14.55 18.89 36.49
CA CYS A 471 14.13 17.77 35.64
C CYS A 471 14.79 16.48 36.15
N ILE A 472 14.01 15.50 36.56
CA ILE A 472 14.51 14.19 37.00
C ILE A 472 14.80 13.32 35.78
N GLY A 473 15.94 12.64 35.79
CA GLY A 473 16.37 11.73 34.72
C GLY A 473 16.31 10.24 35.07
N SER A 474 16.14 9.87 36.34
CA SER A 474 16.05 8.46 36.77
C SER A 474 15.35 8.28 38.12
N VAL A 475 14.92 7.05 38.40
CA VAL A 475 14.36 6.65 39.70
C VAL A 475 15.43 6.68 40.79
N ALA A 476 16.69 6.38 40.43
CA ALA A 476 17.82 6.48 41.34
C ALA A 476 18.02 7.93 41.83
N GLU A 477 17.98 8.91 40.92
CA GLU A 477 18.06 10.34 41.28
C GLU A 477 16.89 10.74 42.20
N LEU A 478 15.67 10.29 41.91
CA LEU A 478 14.51 10.59 42.73
C LEU A 478 14.61 9.97 44.15
N SER A 479 15.15 8.75 44.25
CA SER A 479 15.40 8.06 45.52
C SER A 479 16.45 8.82 46.35
N GLU A 480 17.53 9.28 45.73
CA GLU A 480 18.56 10.08 46.40
C GLU A 480 18.02 11.41 46.97
N LEU A 481 17.15 12.09 46.21
CA LEU A 481 16.58 13.38 46.62
C LEU A 481 15.52 13.27 47.72
N THR A 482 14.79 12.15 47.76
CA THR A 482 13.77 11.89 48.78
C THR A 482 14.34 11.24 50.04
N GLY A 483 15.43 10.46 49.89
CA GLY A 483 16.00 9.64 50.95
C GLY A 483 15.32 8.28 51.14
N ASP A 484 14.34 7.96 50.30
CA ASP A 484 13.59 6.70 50.30
C ASP A 484 13.93 5.87 49.04
N ASP A 485 13.82 4.54 49.13
CA ASP A 485 13.97 3.65 47.97
C ASP A 485 12.67 3.62 47.16
N LEU A 486 12.71 4.15 45.94
CA LEU A 486 11.55 4.28 45.05
C LEU A 486 11.58 3.30 43.87
N THR A 487 12.45 2.29 43.89
CA THR A 487 12.61 1.32 42.79
C THR A 487 11.31 0.57 42.44
N GLU A 488 10.46 0.30 43.42
CA GLU A 488 9.16 -0.38 43.24
C GLU A 488 7.97 0.58 43.04
N LEU A 489 8.21 1.89 42.94
CA LEU A 489 7.15 2.89 42.74
C LEU A 489 6.55 2.78 41.33
N ASP A 490 5.23 2.68 41.20
CA ASP A 490 4.56 2.89 39.90
C ASP A 490 4.78 4.35 39.47
N LEU A 491 5.50 4.57 38.36
CA LEU A 491 5.88 5.92 37.92
C LEU A 491 4.71 6.71 37.31
N HIS A 492 3.51 6.11 37.21
CA HIS A 492 2.33 6.76 36.66
C HIS A 492 1.61 7.66 37.67
N ARG A 493 0.77 8.55 37.16
CA ARG A 493 -0.18 9.29 38.00
C ARG A 493 -1.19 8.32 38.65
N PRO A 494 -1.66 8.59 39.87
CA PRO A 494 -1.26 9.69 40.74
C PRO A 494 -0.04 9.37 41.62
N TYR A 495 0.48 8.15 41.62
CA TYR A 495 1.49 7.69 42.58
C TYR A 495 2.76 8.55 42.58
N VAL A 496 3.26 8.91 41.40
CA VAL A 496 4.44 9.79 41.25
C VAL A 496 4.15 11.24 41.66
N ASP A 497 2.88 11.68 41.64
CA ASP A 497 2.48 13.05 41.99
C ASP A 497 2.65 13.31 43.50
N ASP A 498 2.61 12.25 44.31
CA ASP A 498 2.78 12.33 45.77
C ASP A 498 4.25 12.47 46.21
N ILE A 499 5.20 12.26 45.30
CA ILE A 499 6.63 12.32 45.60
C ILE A 499 7.11 13.78 45.66
N THR A 500 7.67 14.17 46.80
CA THR A 500 8.17 15.52 47.05
C THR A 500 9.54 15.49 47.72
N PHE A 501 10.34 16.52 47.50
CA PHE A 501 11.66 16.67 48.14
C PHE A 501 12.01 18.15 48.34
N THR A 502 13.03 18.41 49.15
CA THR A 502 13.53 19.77 49.38
C THR A 502 14.20 20.31 48.12
N CYS A 503 13.86 21.53 47.72
CA CYS A 503 14.39 22.16 46.52
C CYS A 503 15.92 22.07 46.44
N VAL A 504 16.41 21.65 45.28
CA VAL A 504 17.85 21.45 45.01
C VAL A 504 18.61 22.77 44.78
N ALA A 505 17.90 23.89 44.61
CA ALA A 505 18.52 25.17 44.37
C ALA A 505 19.21 25.71 45.64
N ASP A 506 20.43 26.21 45.48
CA ASP A 506 21.26 26.71 46.59
C ASP A 506 20.52 27.74 47.45
N GLY A 507 20.43 27.45 48.75
CA GLY A 507 19.79 28.33 49.73
C GLY A 507 18.25 28.32 49.72
N CYS A 508 17.62 27.52 48.86
CA CYS A 508 16.17 27.33 48.87
C CYS A 508 15.78 26.18 49.82
N THR A 509 14.80 26.41 50.68
CA THR A 509 14.24 25.38 51.59
C THR A 509 12.79 25.01 51.25
N GLY A 510 12.29 25.48 50.10
CA GLY A 510 10.94 25.16 49.64
C GLY A 510 10.81 23.70 49.23
N ILE A 511 9.59 23.18 49.24
CA ILE A 511 9.29 21.82 48.77
C ILE A 511 9.05 21.87 47.26
N SER A 512 9.59 20.87 46.55
CA SER A 512 9.38 20.70 45.12
C SER A 512 8.31 19.64 44.87
N ARG A 513 7.38 19.93 43.97
CA ARG A 513 6.33 19.00 43.51
C ARG A 513 6.37 18.84 42.00
N ARG A 514 6.01 17.66 41.52
CA ARG A 514 5.91 17.41 40.08
C ARG A 514 4.88 18.33 39.43
N VAL A 515 5.18 18.85 38.25
CA VAL A 515 4.17 19.52 37.41
C VAL A 515 3.12 18.50 36.97
N ALA A 516 1.84 18.87 36.94
CA ALA A 516 0.75 17.93 36.68
C ALA A 516 0.75 17.20 35.30
N PRO A 517 1.18 17.81 34.18
CA PRO A 517 1.01 17.21 32.86
C PRO A 517 1.71 15.85 32.65
N VAL A 518 1.17 15.06 31.72
CA VAL A 518 1.80 13.88 31.13
C VAL A 518 2.36 14.22 29.74
N LEU A 519 3.15 13.33 29.15
CA LEU A 519 3.72 13.49 27.82
C LEU A 519 2.72 13.12 26.71
N ASP A 520 2.97 13.66 25.52
CA ASP A 520 2.39 13.22 24.25
C ASP A 520 2.79 11.75 23.97
N ALA A 521 1.83 10.88 23.67
CA ALA A 521 2.08 9.47 23.35
C ALA A 521 2.95 9.28 22.09
N TRP A 522 3.01 10.29 21.22
CA TRP A 522 3.99 10.30 20.11
C TRP A 522 5.44 10.37 20.60
N PHE A 523 5.70 10.96 21.77
CA PHE A 523 7.03 10.96 22.39
C PHE A 523 7.38 9.58 22.95
N ASP A 524 6.42 8.90 23.60
CA ASP A 524 6.62 7.52 24.05
C ASP A 524 7.00 6.63 22.86
N SER A 525 6.16 6.59 21.81
CA SER A 525 6.43 5.78 20.62
C SER A 525 7.70 6.19 19.86
N GLY A 526 8.07 7.47 19.86
CA GLY A 526 9.33 7.96 19.28
C GLY A 526 10.59 7.59 20.09
N SER A 527 10.42 7.29 21.37
CA SER A 527 11.48 6.88 22.31
C SER A 527 11.78 5.38 22.27
N MET A 528 10.95 4.62 21.56
CA MET A 528 11.00 3.17 21.44
C MET A 528 12.39 2.57 21.17
N PRO A 529 13.27 3.12 20.29
CA PRO A 529 14.57 2.51 20.01
C PRO A 529 15.41 2.27 21.27
N SER A 530 15.52 3.28 22.14
CA SER A 530 16.27 3.19 23.40
C SER A 530 15.41 2.66 24.55
N ALA A 531 14.14 3.08 24.64
CA ALA A 531 13.27 2.76 25.78
C ALA A 531 12.91 1.28 25.88
N GLN A 532 12.77 0.57 24.75
CA GLN A 532 12.51 -0.88 24.76
C GLN A 532 13.67 -1.72 25.35
N GLN A 533 14.86 -1.13 25.50
CA GLN A 533 16.06 -1.74 26.04
C GLN A 533 16.35 -1.28 27.48
N HIS A 534 15.52 -0.39 28.04
CA HIS A 534 15.81 0.31 29.30
C HIS A 534 17.12 1.11 29.26
N PHE A 535 17.51 1.59 28.07
CA PHE A 535 18.70 2.43 27.89
C PHE A 535 18.49 3.80 28.56
N PRO A 536 19.51 4.37 29.25
CA PRO A 536 20.90 3.91 29.36
C PRO A 536 21.19 3.04 30.59
N PHE A 537 20.16 2.65 31.35
CA PHE A 537 20.32 1.96 32.63
C PHE A 537 20.74 0.51 32.44
N GLU A 538 20.16 -0.15 31.44
CA GLU A 538 20.46 -1.52 31.07
C GLU A 538 20.63 -1.67 29.54
N ASN A 539 21.20 -2.81 29.13
CA ASN A 539 21.26 -3.26 27.73
C ASN A 539 21.82 -2.25 26.71
N ALA A 540 22.79 -1.43 27.12
CA ALA A 540 23.41 -0.43 26.25
C ALA A 540 24.03 -1.03 24.99
N ASP A 541 24.68 -2.19 25.12
CA ASP A 541 25.20 -2.98 24.01
C ASP A 541 24.10 -3.42 23.03
N ARG A 542 22.92 -3.78 23.52
CA ARG A 542 21.79 -4.14 22.65
C ARG A 542 21.27 -2.94 21.88
N PHE A 543 21.13 -1.78 22.53
CA PHE A 543 20.73 -0.55 21.85
C PHE A 543 21.76 -0.14 20.79
N GLU A 544 23.04 -0.10 21.14
CA GLU A 544 24.12 0.28 20.23
C GLU A 544 24.22 -0.63 19.00
N ASN A 545 23.98 -1.93 19.15
CA ASN A 545 23.96 -2.88 18.04
C ASN A 545 22.65 -2.83 17.22
N ALA A 546 21.57 -2.31 17.81
CA ALA A 546 20.25 -2.23 17.18
C ALA A 546 19.92 -0.84 16.61
N PHE A 547 20.79 0.15 16.77
CA PHE A 547 20.53 1.54 16.35
C PHE A 547 21.62 2.04 15.38
N PRO A 548 21.27 2.55 14.18
CA PRO A 548 19.91 2.71 13.64
C PRO A 548 19.32 1.40 13.08
N ALA A 549 17.99 1.32 13.02
CA ALA A 549 17.31 0.20 12.37
C ALA A 549 17.56 0.19 10.85
N ASP A 550 17.63 -0.99 10.25
CA ASP A 550 17.76 -1.14 8.80
C ASP A 550 16.43 -0.89 8.08
N PHE A 551 15.30 -1.20 8.72
CA PHE A 551 13.98 -1.18 8.09
C PHE A 551 12.84 -0.87 9.06
N ILE A 552 11.93 0.00 8.62
CA ILE A 552 10.60 0.19 9.19
C ILE A 552 9.53 0.23 8.09
N CYS A 553 8.28 -0.08 8.43
CA CYS A 553 7.17 -0.04 7.49
C CYS A 553 5.86 0.31 8.18
N GLU A 554 5.23 1.41 7.77
CA GLU A 554 3.89 1.80 8.22
C GLU A 554 3.15 2.52 7.09
N ALA A 555 1.88 2.86 7.32
CA ALA A 555 1.08 3.62 6.37
C ALA A 555 1.41 5.12 6.35
N ILE A 556 1.00 5.79 5.26
CA ILE A 556 1.34 7.18 4.91
C ILE A 556 0.94 8.22 5.96
N ASP A 557 -0.05 7.93 6.80
CA ASP A 557 -0.42 8.74 7.96
C ASP A 557 0.73 8.90 8.97
N GLN A 558 1.63 7.90 9.07
CA GLN A 558 2.78 7.95 9.97
C GLN A 558 3.86 8.96 9.56
N THR A 559 3.79 9.54 8.35
CA THR A 559 4.58 10.74 7.98
C THR A 559 4.33 11.93 8.92
N ARG A 560 3.21 11.93 9.64
CA ARG A 560 2.87 12.94 10.65
C ARG A 560 2.65 12.33 12.03
N GLY A 561 3.13 11.11 12.23
CA GLY A 561 3.04 10.35 13.47
C GLY A 561 4.40 9.74 13.79
N TRP A 562 4.47 8.42 13.79
CA TRP A 562 5.63 7.66 14.27
C TRP A 562 6.91 7.91 13.47
N PHE A 563 6.85 8.08 12.14
CA PHE A 563 8.06 8.37 11.35
C PHE A 563 8.70 9.68 11.79
N TYR A 564 7.88 10.71 12.02
CA TYR A 564 8.35 12.00 12.51
C TYR A 564 8.88 11.88 13.94
N SER A 565 8.12 11.29 14.86
CA SER A 565 8.49 11.29 16.28
C SER A 565 9.77 10.49 16.52
N LEU A 566 9.94 9.35 15.85
CA LEU A 566 11.21 8.63 15.81
C LEU A 566 12.34 9.54 15.34
N LEU A 567 12.20 10.18 14.17
CA LEU A 567 13.25 11.02 13.61
C LEU A 567 13.61 12.19 14.56
N ALA A 568 12.59 12.88 15.07
CA ALA A 568 12.76 14.05 15.92
C ALA A 568 13.44 13.71 17.25
N VAL A 569 12.93 12.73 18.00
CA VAL A 569 13.50 12.34 19.30
C VAL A 569 14.95 11.90 19.13
N ASN A 570 15.20 10.98 18.19
CA ASN A 570 16.51 10.36 18.05
C ASN A 570 17.54 11.30 17.41
N SER A 571 17.14 12.18 16.49
CA SER A 571 18.06 13.18 15.94
C SER A 571 18.46 14.23 16.97
N LEU A 572 17.52 14.69 17.81
CA LEU A 572 17.81 15.69 18.84
C LEU A 572 18.65 15.12 19.98
N VAL A 573 18.41 13.87 20.38
CA VAL A 573 19.13 13.24 21.48
C VAL A 573 20.47 12.65 21.03
N PHE A 574 20.48 11.84 19.97
CA PHE A 574 21.64 11.05 19.54
C PHE A 574 22.37 11.63 18.32
N GLY A 575 21.79 12.62 17.62
CA GLY A 575 22.43 13.21 16.44
C GLY A 575 22.44 12.30 15.20
N SER A 576 21.63 11.24 15.19
CA SER A 576 21.58 10.24 14.12
C SER A 576 20.13 9.94 13.72
N THR A 577 19.92 9.59 12.45
CA THR A 577 18.66 8.98 12.00
C THR A 577 18.38 7.70 12.78
N PRO A 578 17.12 7.42 13.16
CA PRO A 578 16.73 6.17 13.83
C PRO A 578 16.56 4.98 12.88
N TYR A 579 16.43 5.21 11.57
CA TYR A 579 16.21 4.16 10.59
C TYR A 579 16.84 4.48 9.23
N ARG A 580 17.26 3.44 8.51
CA ARG A 580 17.91 3.53 7.19
C ARG A 580 16.92 3.46 6.04
N ASN A 581 15.91 2.58 6.10
CA ASN A 581 14.93 2.40 5.02
C ASN A 581 13.50 2.42 5.56
N VAL A 582 12.60 3.05 4.79
CA VAL A 582 11.17 3.15 5.10
C VAL A 582 10.36 2.64 3.92
N VAL A 583 9.50 1.66 4.15
CA VAL A 583 8.39 1.35 3.23
C VAL A 583 7.13 2.06 3.72
N CYS A 584 6.71 3.07 2.97
CA CYS A 584 5.57 3.93 3.29
C CYS A 584 4.34 3.47 2.51
N LEU A 585 3.46 2.73 3.18
CA LEU A 585 2.29 2.12 2.56
C LEU A 585 1.19 3.16 2.31
N ALA A 586 0.43 3.00 1.23
CA ALA A 586 -0.84 3.69 1.09
C ALA A 586 -1.92 3.02 1.96
N LEU A 587 -3.07 3.68 2.07
CA LEU A 587 -4.23 3.16 2.79
C LEU A 587 -4.98 2.13 1.95
N ILE A 588 -5.63 1.18 2.64
CA ILE A 588 -6.61 0.29 2.03
C ILE A 588 -7.97 1.00 1.90
N VAL A 589 -8.70 0.66 0.84
CA VAL A 589 -10.03 1.18 0.51
C VAL A 589 -10.92 0.04 0.06
N ASP A 590 -12.24 0.23 0.05
CA ASP A 590 -13.18 -0.77 -0.46
C ASP A 590 -13.09 -0.93 -1.99
N GLU A 591 -13.92 -1.80 -2.55
CA GLU A 591 -14.00 -2.06 -4.00
C GLU A 591 -14.27 -0.79 -4.84
N ASN A 592 -14.97 0.18 -4.26
CA ASN A 592 -15.37 1.44 -4.90
C ASN A 592 -14.34 2.57 -4.65
N GLY A 593 -13.25 2.28 -3.95
CA GLY A 593 -12.21 3.26 -3.60
C GLY A 593 -12.59 4.17 -2.42
N GLN A 594 -13.65 3.83 -1.68
CA GLN A 594 -14.05 4.60 -0.50
C GLN A 594 -13.29 4.14 0.74
N LYS A 595 -13.02 5.09 1.64
CA LYS A 595 -12.49 4.78 2.98
C LYS A 595 -13.43 3.81 3.70
N MET A 596 -12.86 2.74 4.26
CA MET A 596 -13.60 1.78 5.08
C MET A 596 -13.93 2.38 6.45
N SER A 597 -15.20 2.38 6.84
CA SER A 597 -15.63 2.82 8.18
C SER A 597 -16.87 2.05 8.67
N LYS A 598 -16.96 1.87 10.00
CA LYS A 598 -18.14 1.22 10.61
C LYS A 598 -19.45 1.97 10.27
N SER A 599 -19.40 3.30 10.19
CA SER A 599 -20.56 4.13 9.83
C SER A 599 -21.05 3.93 8.40
N ARG A 600 -20.16 3.52 7.48
CA ARG A 600 -20.50 3.24 6.07
C ARG A 600 -20.86 1.77 5.82
N GLY A 601 -20.64 0.89 6.81
CA GLY A 601 -20.94 -0.54 6.69
C GLY A 601 -20.07 -1.30 5.69
N ASN A 602 -18.97 -0.70 5.21
CA ASN A 602 -18.08 -1.24 4.17
C ASN A 602 -16.77 -1.81 4.75
N VAL A 603 -16.76 -2.19 6.04
CA VAL A 603 -15.58 -2.78 6.69
C VAL A 603 -15.59 -4.29 6.50
N ILE A 604 -14.46 -4.85 6.06
CA ILE A 604 -14.23 -6.29 5.97
C ILE A 604 -13.47 -6.72 7.23
N ALA A 605 -14.01 -7.71 7.96
CA ALA A 605 -13.30 -8.29 9.10
C ALA A 605 -12.18 -9.24 8.59
N PRO A 606 -10.96 -9.18 9.16
CA PRO A 606 -9.86 -10.03 8.71
C PRO A 606 -10.15 -11.53 8.82
N PHE A 607 -10.77 -11.96 9.92
CA PHE A 607 -11.08 -13.37 10.18
C PHE A 607 -12.06 -13.94 9.14
N ASP A 608 -13.03 -13.14 8.67
CA ASP A 608 -13.94 -13.58 7.59
C ASP A 608 -13.16 -13.96 6.32
N ILE A 609 -12.08 -13.23 5.99
CA ILE A 609 -11.21 -13.56 4.86
C ILE A 609 -10.35 -14.80 5.16
N PHE A 610 -9.76 -14.88 6.36
CA PHE A 610 -8.95 -16.02 6.75
C PHE A 610 -9.74 -17.34 6.75
N ASP A 611 -10.99 -17.30 7.19
CA ASP A 611 -11.84 -18.49 7.32
C ASP A 611 -12.45 -18.92 5.97
N THR A 612 -12.59 -18.00 5.00
CA THR A 612 -13.23 -18.29 3.71
C THR A 612 -12.26 -18.41 2.53
N LEU A 613 -11.15 -17.67 2.54
CA LEU A 613 -10.18 -17.61 1.43
C LEU A 613 -8.78 -18.02 1.84
N GLY A 614 -8.41 -17.82 3.11
CA GLY A 614 -7.06 -18.09 3.64
C GLY A 614 -6.19 -16.84 3.77
N ALA A 615 -5.23 -16.88 4.68
CA ALA A 615 -4.23 -15.85 4.90
C ALA A 615 -3.27 -15.71 3.71
N ASP A 616 -2.82 -16.82 3.10
CA ASP A 616 -1.91 -16.77 1.95
C ASP A 616 -2.57 -16.18 0.71
N ALA A 617 -3.87 -16.40 0.52
CA ALA A 617 -4.63 -15.74 -0.53
C ALA A 617 -4.60 -14.20 -0.37
N LEU A 618 -4.83 -13.71 0.85
CA LEU A 618 -4.80 -12.28 1.16
C LEU A 618 -3.39 -11.69 1.03
N ARG A 619 -2.37 -12.39 1.55
CA ARG A 619 -0.96 -11.99 1.42
C ARG A 619 -0.54 -11.89 -0.04
N TRP A 620 -0.82 -12.92 -0.83
CA TRP A 620 -0.52 -12.92 -2.26
C TRP A 620 -1.21 -11.78 -2.98
N TYR A 621 -2.49 -11.53 -2.70
CA TYR A 621 -3.23 -10.39 -3.26
C TYR A 621 -2.53 -9.06 -2.96
N PHE A 622 -2.08 -8.87 -1.71
CA PHE A 622 -1.36 -7.68 -1.28
C PHE A 622 -0.04 -7.44 -2.00
N PHE A 623 0.71 -8.51 -2.31
CA PHE A 623 2.00 -8.40 -3.01
C PHE A 623 1.86 -8.35 -4.54
N SER A 624 0.88 -9.04 -5.12
CA SER A 624 0.77 -9.22 -6.58
C SER A 624 -0.11 -8.19 -7.29
N SER A 625 -1.03 -7.52 -6.58
CA SER A 625 -2.06 -6.71 -7.23
C SER A 625 -1.66 -5.24 -7.47
N GLY A 626 -0.39 -4.88 -7.27
CA GLY A 626 0.17 -3.54 -7.53
C GLY A 626 1.04 -3.00 -6.39
N GLN A 627 1.64 -1.83 -6.59
CA GLN A 627 2.61 -1.26 -5.64
C GLN A 627 1.96 -0.87 -4.30
N PRO A 628 2.66 -1.08 -3.16
CA PRO A 628 2.07 -0.88 -1.83
C PRO A 628 1.83 0.58 -1.46
N TRP A 629 2.46 1.52 -2.15
CA TRP A 629 2.23 2.96 -1.99
C TRP A 629 1.13 3.53 -2.90
N THR A 630 0.34 2.65 -3.53
CA THR A 630 -0.90 3.03 -4.22
C THR A 630 -2.11 2.56 -3.39
N PRO A 631 -3.17 3.39 -3.22
CA PRO A 631 -4.35 2.97 -2.48
C PRO A 631 -4.89 1.61 -2.93
N ARG A 632 -5.01 0.69 -1.98
CA ARG A 632 -5.31 -0.71 -2.27
C ARG A 632 -6.80 -0.99 -2.09
N ARG A 633 -7.50 -1.23 -3.19
CA ARG A 633 -8.87 -1.75 -3.17
C ARG A 633 -8.84 -3.20 -2.69
N VAL A 634 -9.63 -3.55 -1.69
CA VAL A 634 -9.70 -4.92 -1.17
C VAL A 634 -11.13 -5.43 -1.20
N PHE A 635 -11.34 -6.55 -1.89
CA PHE A 635 -12.64 -7.22 -2.01
C PHE A 635 -12.43 -8.71 -2.34
N PRO A 636 -13.34 -9.61 -1.92
CA PRO A 636 -13.16 -11.05 -2.02
C PRO A 636 -12.86 -11.58 -3.43
N ASP A 637 -13.52 -11.05 -4.46
CA ASP A 637 -13.33 -11.54 -5.84
C ASP A 637 -11.95 -11.22 -6.39
N GLY A 638 -11.37 -10.07 -6.02
CA GLY A 638 -10.00 -9.73 -6.39
C GLY A 638 -8.98 -10.69 -5.76
N ILE A 639 -9.22 -11.08 -4.50
CA ILE A 639 -8.39 -12.07 -3.79
C ILE A 639 -8.48 -13.44 -4.48
N ARG A 640 -9.70 -13.92 -4.79
CA ARG A 640 -9.92 -15.20 -5.49
C ARG A 640 -9.23 -15.25 -6.84
N GLU A 641 -9.30 -14.17 -7.62
CA GLU A 641 -8.67 -14.14 -8.94
C GLU A 641 -7.14 -14.21 -8.84
N ALA A 642 -6.53 -13.46 -7.92
CA ALA A 642 -5.08 -13.54 -7.69
C ALA A 642 -4.64 -14.95 -7.24
N THR A 643 -5.41 -15.60 -6.35
CA THR A 643 -5.17 -16.99 -5.94
C THR A 643 -5.29 -17.96 -7.12
N ARG A 644 -6.32 -17.82 -7.95
CA ARG A 644 -6.59 -18.71 -9.10
C ARG A 644 -5.48 -18.65 -10.15
N GLN A 645 -4.97 -17.45 -10.43
CA GLN A 645 -3.94 -17.25 -11.47
C GLN A 645 -2.62 -17.90 -11.10
N THR A 646 -2.16 -17.77 -9.85
CA THR A 646 -0.82 -18.26 -9.45
C THR A 646 -0.87 -19.43 -8.47
N LEU A 647 -1.49 -19.25 -7.30
CA LEU A 647 -1.39 -20.22 -6.20
C LEU A 647 -2.04 -21.56 -6.55
N LEU A 648 -3.24 -21.51 -7.16
CA LEU A 648 -3.92 -22.72 -7.63
C LEU A 648 -3.16 -23.39 -8.78
N THR A 649 -2.57 -22.61 -9.69
CA THR A 649 -1.74 -23.12 -10.78
C THR A 649 -0.52 -23.87 -10.24
N LEU A 650 0.20 -23.30 -9.27
CA LEU A 650 1.33 -23.94 -8.61
C LEU A 650 0.90 -25.21 -7.86
N TRP A 651 -0.22 -25.16 -7.13
CA TRP A 651 -0.76 -26.33 -6.42
C TRP A 651 -1.07 -27.49 -7.38
N ASN A 652 -1.65 -27.21 -8.54
CA ASN A 652 -1.92 -28.21 -9.56
C ASN A 652 -0.64 -28.84 -10.13
N VAL A 653 0.43 -28.05 -10.31
CA VAL A 653 1.73 -28.57 -10.74
C VAL A 653 2.36 -29.45 -9.66
N HIS A 654 2.26 -29.05 -8.39
CA HIS A 654 2.71 -29.86 -7.25
C HIS A 654 1.95 -31.20 -7.17
N SER A 655 0.61 -31.17 -7.25
CA SER A 655 -0.23 -32.36 -7.24
C SER A 655 0.06 -33.29 -8.42
N PHE A 656 0.27 -32.72 -9.61
CA PHE A 656 0.74 -33.47 -10.79
C PHE A 656 2.07 -34.17 -10.49
N PHE A 657 3.08 -33.44 -10.02
CA PHE A 657 4.39 -34.01 -9.74
C PHE A 657 4.31 -35.17 -8.72
N ALA A 658 3.67 -34.96 -7.57
CA ALA A 658 3.56 -35.97 -6.53
C ALA A 658 2.89 -37.25 -7.04
N THR A 659 1.81 -37.11 -7.81
CA THR A 659 1.07 -38.24 -8.39
C THR A 659 1.95 -39.07 -9.32
N TYR A 660 2.63 -38.44 -10.28
CA TYR A 660 3.44 -39.17 -11.27
C TYR A 660 4.74 -39.71 -10.68
N ALA A 661 5.37 -38.97 -9.77
CA ALA A 661 6.56 -39.44 -9.08
C ALA A 661 6.28 -40.69 -8.23
N ASP A 662 5.14 -40.74 -7.52
CA ASP A 662 4.73 -41.93 -6.76
C ASP A 662 4.39 -43.12 -7.69
N LEU A 663 3.72 -42.88 -8.83
CA LEU A 663 3.41 -43.91 -9.82
C LEU A 663 4.69 -44.54 -10.42
N ASP A 664 5.69 -43.71 -10.70
CA ASP A 664 6.99 -44.15 -11.25
C ASP A 664 7.97 -44.64 -10.17
N GLY A 665 7.62 -44.51 -8.89
CA GLY A 665 8.51 -44.83 -7.77
C GLY A 665 9.78 -43.97 -7.73
N TRP A 666 9.72 -42.76 -8.28
CA TRP A 666 10.84 -41.83 -8.31
C TRP A 666 11.11 -41.25 -6.91
N VAL A 667 12.38 -41.12 -6.54
CA VAL A 667 12.79 -40.53 -5.26
C VAL A 667 13.88 -39.46 -5.44
N PRO A 668 13.85 -38.38 -4.64
CA PRO A 668 14.90 -37.38 -4.65
C PRO A 668 16.27 -37.98 -4.29
N GLY A 669 17.34 -37.51 -4.93
CA GLY A 669 18.72 -37.95 -4.64
C GLY A 669 19.16 -39.25 -5.33
N SER A 670 18.36 -39.82 -6.23
CA SER A 670 18.83 -40.82 -7.19
C SER A 670 19.95 -40.23 -8.07
N VAL A 671 20.88 -41.06 -8.60
CA VAL A 671 21.89 -40.58 -9.55
C VAL A 671 21.16 -40.15 -10.82
N VAL A 672 21.01 -38.85 -11.01
CA VAL A 672 20.34 -38.28 -12.18
C VAL A 672 21.39 -37.65 -13.09
N GLU A 673 21.43 -38.13 -14.32
CA GLU A 673 22.20 -37.54 -15.41
C GLU A 673 21.74 -36.09 -15.68
N PRO A 674 22.63 -35.17 -16.11
CA PRO A 674 22.28 -33.79 -16.37
C PRO A 674 21.07 -33.62 -17.31
N ALA A 675 20.32 -32.53 -17.10
CA ALA A 675 19.26 -32.09 -17.99
C ALA A 675 19.80 -31.93 -19.42
N THR A 676 19.21 -32.67 -20.36
CA THR A 676 19.65 -32.71 -21.76
C THR A 676 18.56 -32.23 -22.71
N HIS A 677 17.28 -32.40 -22.34
CA HIS A 677 16.17 -31.93 -23.15
C HIS A 677 16.10 -30.39 -23.15
N VAL A 678 15.82 -29.78 -24.30
CA VAL A 678 15.76 -28.31 -24.45
C VAL A 678 14.82 -27.65 -23.44
N LEU A 679 13.66 -28.24 -23.19
CA LEU A 679 12.70 -27.75 -22.18
C LEU A 679 13.21 -27.81 -20.74
N ASP A 680 14.03 -28.80 -20.38
CA ASP A 680 14.62 -28.88 -19.04
C ASP A 680 15.68 -27.78 -18.86
N ARG A 681 16.55 -27.62 -19.87
CA ARG A 681 17.58 -26.58 -19.87
C ARG A 681 16.96 -25.18 -19.82
N TRP A 682 15.90 -24.97 -20.60
CA TRP A 682 15.17 -23.72 -20.63
C TRP A 682 14.50 -23.41 -19.29
N ILE A 683 13.72 -24.33 -18.71
CA ILE A 683 13.02 -24.02 -17.46
C ILE A 683 13.99 -23.80 -16.29
N LEU A 684 15.15 -24.46 -16.29
CA LEU A 684 16.23 -24.22 -15.33
C LEU A 684 16.92 -22.86 -15.55
N SER A 685 17.06 -22.42 -16.80
CA SER A 685 17.51 -21.05 -17.13
C SER A 685 16.54 -20.00 -16.57
N GLU A 686 15.23 -20.17 -16.81
CA GLU A 686 14.20 -19.26 -16.29
C GLU A 686 14.11 -19.29 -14.76
N LEU A 687 14.38 -20.45 -14.13
CA LEU A 687 14.43 -20.58 -12.69
C LEU A 687 15.56 -19.72 -12.11
N ASP A 688 16.75 -19.75 -12.72
CA ASP A 688 17.89 -18.92 -12.28
C ASP A 688 17.61 -17.41 -12.45
N ASP A 689 17.05 -16.96 -13.59
CA ASP A 689 16.61 -15.56 -13.75
C ASP A 689 15.56 -15.17 -12.70
N THR A 690 14.67 -16.13 -12.35
CA THR A 690 13.66 -15.91 -11.32
C THR A 690 14.29 -15.78 -9.93
N ILE A 691 15.28 -16.60 -9.58
CA ILE A 691 16.01 -16.49 -8.31
C ILE A 691 16.66 -15.10 -8.21
N GLU A 692 17.44 -14.71 -9.21
CA GLU A 692 18.16 -13.43 -9.21
C GLU A 692 17.18 -12.24 -9.20
N GLY A 693 16.15 -12.29 -10.03
CA GLY A 693 15.16 -11.23 -10.14
C GLY A 693 14.31 -11.06 -8.87
N VAL A 694 13.86 -12.15 -8.24
CA VAL A 694 13.12 -12.07 -6.96
C VAL A 694 14.02 -11.57 -5.84
N THR A 695 15.27 -12.05 -5.78
CA THR A 695 16.27 -11.59 -4.80
C THR A 695 16.48 -10.08 -4.91
N GLY A 696 16.79 -9.57 -6.11
CA GLY A 696 17.00 -8.14 -6.32
C GLY A 696 15.74 -7.30 -6.06
N SER A 697 14.55 -7.85 -6.33
CA SER A 697 13.29 -7.16 -6.02
C SER A 697 13.10 -7.02 -4.50
N LEU A 698 13.33 -8.08 -3.71
CA LEU A 698 13.20 -8.00 -2.25
C LEU A 698 14.31 -7.17 -1.59
N GLU A 699 15.54 -7.20 -2.12
CA GLU A 699 16.65 -6.33 -1.68
C GLU A 699 16.35 -4.84 -1.88
N SER A 700 15.54 -4.49 -2.88
CA SER A 700 15.10 -3.12 -3.19
C SER A 700 13.68 -2.79 -2.68
N PHE A 701 13.12 -3.63 -1.82
CA PHE A 701 11.76 -3.50 -1.27
C PHE A 701 10.61 -3.56 -2.32
N ASP A 702 10.84 -4.04 -3.53
CA ASP A 702 9.81 -4.23 -4.57
C ASP A 702 9.12 -5.61 -4.47
N ALA A 703 8.15 -5.72 -3.55
CA ALA A 703 7.37 -6.95 -3.39
C ALA A 703 6.56 -7.30 -4.65
N LEU A 704 6.12 -6.30 -5.43
CA LEU A 704 5.36 -6.53 -6.67
C LEU A 704 6.23 -7.14 -7.76
N GLY A 705 7.44 -6.60 -7.96
CA GLY A 705 8.42 -7.16 -8.89
C GLY A 705 8.74 -8.62 -8.58
N GLY A 706 8.95 -8.94 -7.30
CA GLY A 706 9.15 -10.30 -6.84
C GLY A 706 7.95 -11.22 -7.11
N ALA A 707 6.75 -10.80 -6.71
CA ALA A 707 5.53 -11.58 -6.94
C ALA A 707 5.24 -11.81 -8.44
N THR A 708 5.46 -10.80 -9.27
CA THR A 708 5.26 -10.87 -10.73
C THR A 708 6.20 -11.88 -11.38
N ARG A 709 7.47 -11.91 -10.96
CA ARG A 709 8.46 -12.88 -11.46
C ARG A 709 8.11 -14.31 -11.07
N ILE A 710 7.70 -14.54 -9.82
CA ILE A 710 7.21 -15.85 -9.36
C ILE A 710 5.98 -16.26 -10.18
N ALA A 711 5.01 -15.36 -10.36
CA ALA A 711 3.80 -15.64 -11.14
C ALA A 711 4.10 -16.03 -12.58
N ARG A 712 5.01 -15.30 -13.24
CA ARG A 712 5.48 -15.60 -14.61
C ARG A 712 6.13 -16.98 -14.68
N PHE A 713 7.04 -17.29 -13.75
CA PHE A 713 7.70 -18.59 -13.71
C PHE A 713 6.70 -19.73 -13.49
N VAL A 714 5.73 -19.56 -12.60
CA VAL A 714 4.67 -20.56 -12.37
C VAL A 714 3.82 -20.79 -13.62
N ASP A 715 3.50 -19.72 -14.37
CA ASP A 715 2.82 -19.83 -15.66
C ASP A 715 3.66 -20.63 -16.66
N ASP A 716 4.95 -20.32 -16.80
CA ASP A 716 5.88 -21.00 -17.71
C ASP A 716 6.06 -22.47 -17.35
N LEU A 717 6.18 -22.76 -16.04
CA LEU A 717 6.30 -24.11 -15.50
C LEU A 717 5.04 -24.93 -15.82
N SER A 718 3.84 -24.35 -15.65
CA SER A 718 2.58 -25.05 -15.87
C SER A 718 2.20 -25.15 -17.36
N ASN A 719 2.05 -24.01 -18.01
CA ASN A 719 1.48 -23.87 -19.35
C ASN A 719 2.48 -24.19 -20.47
N TRP A 720 3.77 -24.23 -20.19
CA TRP A 720 4.77 -24.66 -21.17
C TRP A 720 5.46 -25.95 -20.74
N TYR A 721 6.26 -25.92 -19.68
CA TYR A 721 7.12 -27.04 -19.32
C TYR A 721 6.32 -28.31 -19.00
N VAL A 722 5.45 -28.29 -17.99
CA VAL A 722 4.65 -29.47 -17.59
C VAL A 722 3.78 -29.92 -18.75
N ARG A 723 3.02 -29.01 -19.39
CA ARG A 723 2.11 -29.35 -20.49
C ARG A 723 2.83 -30.07 -21.64
N ARG A 724 4.02 -29.61 -22.03
CA ARG A 724 4.83 -30.21 -23.11
C ARG A 724 5.56 -31.47 -22.67
N SER A 725 6.00 -31.52 -21.42
CA SER A 725 6.74 -32.65 -20.87
C SER A 725 5.83 -33.77 -20.33
N ARG A 726 4.50 -33.62 -20.30
CA ARG A 726 3.55 -34.67 -19.86
C ARG A 726 3.85 -36.07 -20.40
N PRO A 727 4.14 -36.28 -21.70
CA PRO A 727 4.50 -37.60 -22.21
C PRO A 727 5.75 -38.20 -21.54
N ARG A 728 6.66 -37.36 -21.04
CA ARG A 728 7.90 -37.79 -20.38
C ARG A 728 7.67 -38.32 -18.96
N PHE A 729 6.62 -37.85 -18.28
CA PHE A 729 6.20 -38.34 -16.96
C PHE A 729 5.32 -39.60 -17.01
N TRP A 730 4.80 -39.94 -18.19
CA TRP A 730 3.78 -40.97 -18.36
C TRP A 730 4.19 -42.11 -19.30
N LYS A 731 4.80 -41.80 -20.45
CA LYS A 731 5.15 -42.78 -21.48
C LYS A 731 6.55 -43.36 -21.30
N SER A 732 7.50 -42.52 -20.92
CA SER A 732 8.92 -42.88 -20.83
C SER A 732 9.44 -42.93 -19.39
N SER A 733 8.67 -42.45 -18.41
CA SER A 733 9.07 -42.32 -17.01
C SER A 733 10.48 -41.74 -16.86
N ASP A 734 10.68 -40.57 -17.49
CA ASP A 734 11.99 -39.92 -17.60
C ASP A 734 12.41 -39.34 -16.24
N SER A 735 13.46 -39.93 -15.64
CA SER A 735 13.96 -39.50 -14.33
C SER A 735 14.56 -38.09 -14.34
N ARG A 736 15.01 -37.58 -15.50
CA ARG A 736 15.53 -36.21 -15.64
C ARG A 736 14.42 -35.17 -15.59
N ALA A 737 13.27 -35.47 -16.18
CA ALA A 737 12.10 -34.60 -16.13
C ALA A 737 11.55 -34.47 -14.70
N HIS A 738 11.53 -35.59 -13.96
CA HIS A 738 11.19 -35.61 -12.53
C HIS A 738 12.17 -34.78 -11.70
N ALA A 739 13.47 -34.97 -11.87
CA ALA A 739 14.48 -34.19 -11.14
C ALA A 739 14.38 -32.69 -11.42
N THR A 740 14.18 -32.31 -12.68
CA THR A 740 14.03 -30.90 -13.08
C THR A 740 12.78 -30.27 -12.45
N LEU A 741 11.63 -30.98 -12.49
CA LEU A 741 10.39 -30.47 -11.91
C LEU A 741 10.46 -30.39 -10.38
N HIS A 742 11.12 -31.36 -9.74
CA HIS A 742 11.40 -31.35 -8.31
C HIS A 742 12.27 -30.15 -7.91
N GLU A 743 13.37 -29.90 -8.62
CA GLU A 743 14.26 -28.75 -8.39
C GLU A 743 13.52 -27.42 -8.54
N CYS A 744 12.65 -27.30 -9.55
CA CYS A 744 11.79 -26.13 -9.74
C CYS A 744 10.83 -25.93 -8.55
N LEU A 745 10.10 -26.98 -8.14
CA LEU A 745 9.12 -26.87 -7.06
C LEU A 745 9.75 -26.60 -5.68
N VAL A 746 10.89 -27.23 -5.38
CA VAL A 746 11.63 -26.97 -4.13
C VAL A 746 12.17 -25.54 -4.13
N THR A 747 12.71 -25.06 -5.24
CA THR A 747 13.24 -23.69 -5.34
C THR A 747 12.12 -22.65 -5.26
N VAL A 748 11.01 -22.85 -5.99
CA VAL A 748 9.85 -21.95 -5.93
C VAL A 748 9.23 -21.93 -4.53
N SER A 749 9.15 -23.06 -3.82
CA SER A 749 8.63 -23.04 -2.45
C SER A 749 9.50 -22.18 -1.52
N ARG A 750 10.83 -22.20 -1.68
CA ARG A 750 11.74 -21.30 -0.94
C ARG A 750 11.57 -19.83 -1.33
N LEU A 751 11.44 -19.51 -2.63
CA LEU A 751 11.18 -18.14 -3.10
C LEU A 751 9.81 -17.61 -2.64
N LEU A 752 8.82 -18.50 -2.55
CA LEU A 752 7.45 -18.19 -2.14
C LEU A 752 7.31 -18.02 -0.63
N ALA A 753 8.22 -18.60 0.18
CA ALA A 753 8.11 -18.64 1.64
C ALA A 753 7.88 -17.28 2.33
N PRO A 754 8.53 -16.16 1.91
CA PRO A 754 8.20 -14.85 2.47
C PRO A 754 6.82 -14.31 2.07
N PHE A 755 6.31 -14.70 0.90
CA PHE A 755 5.04 -14.23 0.34
C PHE A 755 3.85 -15.01 0.91
N CYS A 756 3.88 -16.34 0.75
CA CYS A 756 2.81 -17.27 1.13
C CYS A 756 3.39 -18.38 2.03
N PRO A 757 3.62 -18.08 3.33
CA PRO A 757 4.39 -18.95 4.21
C PRO A 757 3.75 -20.33 4.46
N PHE A 758 2.44 -20.47 4.32
CA PHE A 758 1.75 -21.74 4.57
C PHE A 758 1.78 -22.68 3.35
N LEU A 759 1.46 -22.16 2.17
CA LEU A 759 1.50 -22.91 0.92
C LEU A 759 2.94 -23.31 0.57
N ALA A 760 3.90 -22.41 0.79
CA ALA A 760 5.32 -22.72 0.66
C ALA A 760 5.73 -23.89 1.57
N GLU A 761 5.31 -23.86 2.84
CA GLU A 761 5.61 -24.93 3.80
C GLU A 761 5.03 -26.28 3.39
N GLU A 762 3.75 -26.32 2.96
CA GLU A 762 3.11 -27.58 2.55
C GLU A 762 3.79 -28.18 1.31
N ILE A 763 4.08 -27.37 0.29
CA ILE A 763 4.79 -27.85 -0.91
C ILE A 763 6.19 -28.34 -0.52
N HIS A 764 6.93 -27.57 0.26
CA HIS A 764 8.31 -27.89 0.61
C HIS A 764 8.43 -29.15 1.48
N SER A 765 7.59 -29.27 2.51
CA SER A 765 7.57 -30.43 3.42
C SER A 765 7.07 -31.72 2.75
N THR A 766 6.28 -31.60 1.69
CA THR A 766 5.88 -32.75 0.86
C THR A 766 7.04 -33.25 0.01
N LEU A 767 7.89 -32.34 -0.47
CA LEU A 767 8.94 -32.64 -1.46
C LEU A 767 10.32 -32.93 -0.86
N THR A 768 10.52 -32.65 0.43
CA THR A 768 11.82 -32.73 1.10
C THR A 768 11.71 -33.34 2.50
N ASP A 769 12.84 -33.80 3.02
CA ASP A 769 12.97 -34.25 4.41
C ASP A 769 13.34 -33.08 5.36
N GLU A 770 13.35 -31.84 4.85
CA GLU A 770 13.69 -30.65 5.63
C GLU A 770 12.54 -30.31 6.59
N ARG A 771 12.89 -29.91 7.83
CA ARG A 771 11.90 -29.67 8.90
C ARG A 771 10.87 -28.58 8.55
N SER A 772 11.31 -27.53 7.86
CA SER A 772 10.47 -26.40 7.45
C SER A 772 11.21 -25.58 6.41
N VAL A 773 10.51 -25.04 5.41
CA VAL A 773 11.08 -24.15 4.39
C VAL A 773 11.69 -22.90 5.03
N HIS A 774 11.12 -22.45 6.14
CA HIS A 774 11.53 -21.23 6.85
C HIS A 774 12.82 -21.39 7.66
N LEU A 775 13.34 -22.62 7.78
CA LEU A 775 14.62 -22.92 8.40
C LEU A 775 15.74 -23.14 7.36
N THR A 776 15.41 -23.00 6.07
CA THR A 776 16.36 -23.18 4.98
C THR A 776 17.06 -21.87 4.60
N ASP A 777 18.18 -21.98 3.90
CA ASP A 777 18.82 -20.82 3.27
C ASP A 777 18.05 -20.40 2.01
N TRP A 778 18.09 -19.10 1.71
CA TRP A 778 17.54 -18.53 0.48
C TRP A 778 18.23 -19.17 -0.74
N PRO A 779 17.49 -19.54 -1.79
CA PRO A 779 18.09 -20.17 -2.96
C PRO A 779 19.08 -19.23 -3.64
N VAL A 780 20.17 -19.80 -4.14
CA VAL A 780 21.20 -19.09 -4.91
C VAL A 780 21.16 -19.54 -6.35
N SER A 781 21.46 -18.62 -7.27
CA SER A 781 21.59 -18.90 -8.70
C SER A 781 22.53 -20.09 -8.93
N LEU A 782 22.09 -21.05 -9.72
CA LEU A 782 22.87 -22.24 -10.06
C LEU A 782 23.81 -22.00 -11.26
N SER A 783 23.86 -20.76 -11.77
CA SER A 783 24.66 -20.35 -12.93
C SER A 783 24.34 -21.15 -14.20
N ARG A 784 23.08 -21.52 -14.37
CA ARG A 784 22.47 -22.21 -15.51
C ARG A 784 21.68 -21.28 -16.43
N HIS A 785 21.61 -19.99 -16.11
CA HIS A 785 20.99 -18.98 -16.98
C HIS A 785 21.67 -18.95 -18.36
N ASP A 786 20.87 -19.23 -19.39
CA ASP A 786 21.23 -19.22 -20.81
C ASP A 786 20.32 -18.20 -21.53
N PRO A 787 20.77 -16.94 -21.66
CA PRO A 787 19.99 -15.87 -22.29
C PRO A 787 19.60 -16.19 -23.75
N SER A 788 20.48 -16.89 -24.48
CA SER A 788 20.22 -17.25 -25.88
C SER A 788 19.04 -18.21 -25.98
N LEU A 789 19.05 -19.26 -25.16
CA LEU A 789 17.96 -20.23 -25.12
C LEU A 789 16.64 -19.59 -24.63
N SER A 790 16.71 -18.68 -23.67
CA SER A 790 15.53 -17.92 -23.20
C SER A 790 14.94 -17.04 -24.31
N GLU A 791 15.77 -16.36 -25.11
CA GLU A 791 15.33 -15.60 -26.28
C GLU A 791 14.71 -16.50 -27.37
N GLU A 792 15.35 -17.64 -27.67
CA GLU A 792 14.81 -18.64 -28.61
C GLU A 792 13.44 -19.16 -28.18
N MET A 793 13.28 -19.49 -26.90
CA MET A 793 12.02 -20.02 -26.37
C MET A 793 10.93 -18.95 -26.27
N ALA A 794 11.27 -17.69 -25.98
CA ALA A 794 10.34 -16.57 -26.07
C ALA A 794 9.84 -16.37 -27.51
N ALA A 795 10.74 -16.42 -28.50
CA ALA A 795 10.41 -16.39 -29.92
C ALA A 795 9.50 -17.57 -30.30
N ALA A 796 9.84 -18.79 -29.87
CA ALA A 796 9.04 -19.98 -30.12
C ALA A 796 7.62 -19.87 -29.58
N ARG A 797 7.45 -19.41 -28.33
CA ARG A 797 6.12 -19.21 -27.72
C ARG A 797 5.30 -18.19 -28.49
N ARG A 798 5.91 -17.09 -28.94
CA ARG A 798 5.24 -16.08 -29.77
C ARG A 798 4.78 -16.66 -31.11
N LEU A 799 5.65 -17.39 -31.81
CA LEU A 799 5.32 -18.06 -33.06
C LEU A 799 4.21 -19.09 -32.88
N VAL A 800 4.24 -19.88 -31.80
CA VAL A 800 3.16 -20.83 -31.50
C VAL A 800 1.83 -20.10 -31.25
N ALA A 801 1.85 -18.98 -30.52
CA ALA A 801 0.64 -18.20 -30.28
C ALA A 801 0.04 -17.68 -31.59
N LEU A 802 0.86 -17.13 -32.50
CA LEU A 802 0.43 -16.66 -33.82
C LEU A 802 -0.11 -17.82 -34.67
N GLY A 803 0.59 -18.94 -34.74
CA GLY A 803 0.12 -20.10 -35.49
C GLY A 803 -1.17 -20.70 -34.91
N ARG A 804 -1.36 -20.70 -33.58
CA ARG A 804 -2.64 -21.09 -32.97
C ARG A 804 -3.77 -20.14 -33.31
N SER A 805 -3.49 -18.84 -33.34
CA SER A 805 -4.46 -17.86 -33.83
C SER A 805 -4.83 -18.15 -35.28
N ALA A 806 -3.84 -18.40 -36.14
CA ALA A 806 -4.07 -18.74 -37.54
C ALA A 806 -4.93 -20.01 -37.71
N ARG A 807 -4.69 -21.06 -36.91
CA ARG A 807 -5.55 -22.26 -36.87
C ARG A 807 -6.98 -21.94 -36.44
N THR A 808 -7.14 -21.10 -35.42
CA THR A 808 -8.44 -20.73 -34.87
C THR A 808 -9.25 -19.94 -35.90
N ASP A 809 -8.63 -18.97 -36.57
CA ASP A 809 -9.25 -18.16 -37.62
C ASP A 809 -9.64 -19.02 -38.84
N ALA A 810 -8.78 -19.97 -39.22
CA ALA A 810 -9.04 -20.94 -40.27
C ALA A 810 -10.01 -22.07 -39.85
N LYS A 811 -10.42 -22.11 -38.57
CA LYS A 811 -11.28 -23.16 -37.98
C LYS A 811 -10.72 -24.58 -38.14
N VAL A 812 -9.40 -24.72 -38.17
CA VAL A 812 -8.72 -26.02 -38.23
C VAL A 812 -8.32 -26.46 -36.82
N LYS A 813 -8.73 -27.68 -36.43
CA LYS A 813 -8.40 -28.24 -35.12
C LYS A 813 -6.89 -28.45 -34.99
N VAL A 814 -6.32 -28.14 -33.82
CA VAL A 814 -4.87 -28.34 -33.55
C VAL A 814 -4.44 -29.80 -33.76
N ARG A 815 -5.30 -30.74 -33.43
CA ARG A 815 -5.06 -32.19 -33.55
C ARG A 815 -5.01 -32.71 -34.99
N GLN A 816 -5.53 -31.95 -35.97
CA GLN A 816 -5.33 -32.21 -37.40
C GLN A 816 -3.89 -31.79 -37.78
N PRO A 817 -2.99 -32.74 -38.10
CA PRO A 817 -1.66 -32.40 -38.58
C PRO A 817 -1.75 -31.65 -39.91
N LEU A 818 -0.84 -30.70 -40.10
CA LEU A 818 -0.67 -29.94 -41.34
C LEU A 818 0.70 -30.21 -41.96
N SER A 819 0.85 -29.97 -43.25
CA SER A 819 2.09 -30.23 -43.98
C SER A 819 3.23 -29.32 -43.50
N ARG A 820 2.98 -28.01 -43.40
CA ARG A 820 4.03 -27.05 -43.03
C ARG A 820 3.50 -25.78 -42.38
N ALA A 821 4.41 -25.10 -41.67
CA ALA A 821 4.27 -23.71 -41.29
C ALA A 821 5.42 -22.88 -41.86
N LEU A 822 5.11 -21.67 -42.29
CA LEU A 822 6.05 -20.69 -42.78
C LEU A 822 6.20 -19.61 -41.69
N LEU A 823 7.42 -19.38 -41.23
CA LEU A 823 7.73 -18.53 -40.09
C LEU A 823 8.50 -17.30 -40.57
N LEU A 824 8.02 -16.12 -40.20
CA LEU A 824 8.74 -14.87 -40.32
C LEU A 824 8.97 -14.33 -38.90
N HIS A 825 10.23 -14.20 -38.51
CA HIS A 825 10.62 -13.56 -37.26
C HIS A 825 11.96 -12.83 -37.42
N PRO A 826 12.10 -11.62 -36.87
CA PRO A 826 13.37 -10.90 -36.89
C PRO A 826 14.32 -11.37 -35.78
N GLY A 827 15.61 -11.44 -36.11
CA GLY A 827 16.69 -11.22 -35.15
C GLY A 827 17.03 -12.32 -34.14
N VAL A 828 16.35 -13.47 -34.15
CA VAL A 828 16.66 -14.62 -33.27
C VAL A 828 16.89 -15.85 -34.13
N GLU A 829 18.03 -16.52 -34.00
CA GLU A 829 18.27 -17.82 -34.65
C GLU A 829 17.72 -18.94 -33.77
N LEU A 830 16.77 -19.72 -34.29
CA LEU A 830 16.20 -20.86 -33.56
C LEU A 830 17.06 -22.11 -33.79
N SER A 831 17.41 -22.79 -32.72
CA SER A 831 18.05 -24.11 -32.76
C SER A 831 17.08 -25.18 -33.25
N GLU A 832 17.64 -26.30 -33.74
CA GLU A 832 16.83 -27.43 -34.25
C GLU A 832 15.92 -28.04 -33.17
N GLU A 833 16.37 -28.03 -31.90
CA GLU A 833 15.58 -28.51 -30.77
C GLU A 833 14.37 -27.60 -30.50
N VAL A 834 14.53 -26.28 -30.57
CA VAL A 834 13.43 -25.32 -30.41
C VAL A 834 12.46 -25.37 -31.61
N ASP A 835 12.98 -25.54 -32.82
CA ASP A 835 12.15 -25.79 -34.01
C ASP A 835 11.29 -27.05 -33.86
N ALA A 836 11.83 -28.11 -33.24
CA ALA A 836 11.05 -29.31 -32.92
C ALA A 836 9.91 -29.02 -31.93
N GLU A 837 10.14 -28.16 -30.95
CA GLU A 837 9.09 -27.73 -30.01
C GLU A 837 7.96 -26.97 -30.72
N ILE A 838 8.29 -25.98 -31.56
CA ILE A 838 7.33 -25.21 -32.36
C ILE A 838 6.54 -26.14 -33.27
N ARG A 839 7.23 -27.03 -33.99
CA ARG A 839 6.62 -28.00 -34.91
C ARG A 839 5.60 -28.88 -34.20
N GLY A 840 5.95 -29.40 -33.03
CA GLY A 840 5.06 -30.22 -32.22
C GLY A 840 3.85 -29.43 -31.71
N GLU A 841 4.04 -28.19 -31.25
CA GLU A 841 2.96 -27.35 -30.73
C GLU A 841 1.97 -26.90 -31.79
N LEU A 842 2.48 -26.54 -32.98
CA LEU A 842 1.67 -26.19 -34.14
C LEU A 842 1.14 -27.41 -34.87
N ASN A 843 1.61 -28.61 -34.54
CA ASN A 843 1.27 -29.88 -35.17
C ASN A 843 1.42 -29.83 -36.70
N VAL A 844 2.63 -29.49 -37.15
CA VAL A 844 3.01 -29.41 -38.58
C VAL A 844 4.13 -30.43 -38.87
N ARG A 845 4.33 -30.85 -40.13
CA ARG A 845 5.45 -31.76 -40.46
C ARG A 845 6.77 -31.02 -40.63
N THR A 846 6.74 -29.82 -41.20
CA THR A 846 7.94 -29.03 -41.50
C THR A 846 7.75 -27.56 -41.14
N LEU A 847 8.86 -26.88 -40.87
CA LEU A 847 8.92 -25.44 -40.67
C LEU A 847 9.83 -24.87 -41.76
N GLU A 848 9.39 -23.81 -42.42
CA GLU A 848 10.22 -23.06 -43.37
C GLU A 848 10.33 -21.61 -42.91
N ARG A 849 11.54 -21.05 -42.99
CA ARG A 849 11.79 -19.65 -42.62
C ARG A 849 11.64 -18.75 -43.84
N LEU A 850 11.02 -17.60 -43.64
CA LEU A 850 10.84 -16.58 -44.67
C LEU A 850 11.64 -15.34 -44.33
N ASP A 851 12.26 -14.75 -45.36
CA ASP A 851 12.90 -13.43 -45.24
C ASP A 851 11.86 -12.30 -45.39
N THR A 852 10.80 -12.52 -46.18
CA THR A 852 9.75 -11.54 -46.46
C THR A 852 8.39 -12.19 -46.72
N LEU A 853 7.30 -11.43 -46.54
CA LEU A 853 5.93 -11.88 -46.85
C LEU A 853 5.58 -11.80 -48.35
N SER A 854 6.47 -11.27 -49.19
CA SER A 854 6.18 -10.96 -50.59
C SER A 854 5.79 -12.18 -51.44
N GLY A 855 6.16 -13.40 -51.01
CA GLY A 855 5.79 -14.67 -51.65
C GLY A 855 4.51 -15.34 -51.12
N LEU A 856 3.89 -14.81 -50.06
CA LEU A 856 2.67 -15.35 -49.44
C LEU A 856 1.38 -14.65 -49.91
N LEU A 857 1.56 -13.56 -50.67
CA LEU A 857 0.50 -12.72 -51.19
C LEU A 857 0.38 -12.96 -52.70
N ARG A 858 -0.84 -13.22 -53.16
CA ARG A 858 -1.16 -13.22 -54.58
C ARG A 858 -1.43 -11.78 -55.00
N TRP A 859 -0.57 -11.23 -55.84
CA TRP A 859 -0.80 -9.90 -56.39
C TRP A 859 -1.81 -9.98 -57.53
N ASN A 860 -2.80 -9.09 -57.49
CA ASN A 860 -3.81 -8.94 -58.53
C ASN A 860 -3.74 -7.51 -59.05
N VAL A 861 -3.41 -7.36 -60.32
CA VAL A 861 -3.31 -6.04 -60.96
C VAL A 861 -4.60 -5.81 -61.72
N ILE A 862 -5.44 -4.89 -61.26
CA ILE A 862 -6.72 -4.61 -61.91
C ILE A 862 -6.67 -3.26 -62.63
N PRO A 863 -7.46 -3.05 -63.69
CA PRO A 863 -7.43 -1.79 -64.43
C PRO A 863 -8.07 -0.66 -63.60
N ASN A 864 -7.43 0.51 -63.57
CA ASN A 864 -8.04 1.73 -63.07
C ASN A 864 -8.98 2.28 -64.15
N PHE A 865 -10.25 1.90 -64.09
CA PHE A 865 -11.26 2.28 -65.09
C PHE A 865 -11.39 3.80 -65.27
N ARG A 866 -11.08 4.61 -64.25
CA ARG A 866 -11.16 6.07 -64.33
C ARG A 866 -10.05 6.67 -65.19
N ALA A 867 -8.85 6.09 -65.14
CA ALA A 867 -7.70 6.49 -65.94
C ALA A 867 -7.72 5.88 -67.35
N LEU A 868 -8.06 4.58 -67.45
CA LEU A 868 -8.04 3.85 -68.73
C LEU A 868 -9.29 4.06 -69.59
N GLY A 869 -10.44 4.34 -68.98
CA GLY A 869 -11.72 4.54 -69.67
C GLY A 869 -11.67 5.57 -70.79
N PRO A 870 -11.18 6.81 -70.54
CA PRO A 870 -11.05 7.85 -71.56
C PRO A 870 -10.05 7.51 -72.69
N ARG A 871 -9.02 6.71 -72.41
CA ARG A 871 -7.95 6.39 -73.38
C ARG A 871 -8.28 5.20 -74.27
N LEU A 872 -8.88 4.14 -73.71
CA LEU A 872 -9.03 2.85 -74.38
C LEU A 872 -10.49 2.45 -74.67
N GLY A 873 -11.48 3.13 -74.08
CA GLY A 873 -12.90 2.89 -74.37
C GLY A 873 -13.32 1.42 -74.22
N GLN A 874 -13.82 0.80 -75.29
CA GLN A 874 -14.27 -0.60 -75.26
C GLN A 874 -13.13 -1.62 -75.05
N LYS A 875 -11.87 -1.27 -75.37
CA LYS A 875 -10.70 -2.14 -75.15
C LYS A 875 -10.36 -2.33 -73.66
N VAL A 876 -10.90 -1.51 -72.75
CA VAL A 876 -10.65 -1.68 -71.31
C VAL A 876 -11.13 -3.04 -70.80
N ASN A 877 -12.19 -3.60 -71.38
CA ASN A 877 -12.68 -4.93 -71.02
C ASN A 877 -11.72 -6.05 -71.46
N GLU A 878 -11.02 -5.86 -72.59
CA GLU A 878 -9.97 -6.78 -73.06
C GLU A 878 -8.74 -6.72 -72.13
N ILE A 879 -8.33 -5.51 -71.73
CA ILE A 879 -7.27 -5.31 -70.73
C ILE A 879 -7.65 -5.91 -69.38
N LYS A 880 -8.90 -5.76 -68.94
CA LYS A 880 -9.41 -6.35 -67.70
C LYS A 880 -9.30 -7.89 -67.72
N ALA A 881 -9.71 -8.52 -68.82
CA ALA A 881 -9.63 -9.97 -68.96
C ALA A 881 -8.18 -10.45 -69.00
N ALA A 882 -7.32 -9.77 -69.76
CA ALA A 882 -5.90 -10.11 -69.85
C ALA A 882 -5.15 -9.91 -68.53
N LEU A 883 -5.49 -8.87 -67.75
CA LEU A 883 -4.97 -8.65 -66.41
C LEU A 883 -5.40 -9.74 -65.42
N ALA A 884 -6.64 -10.23 -65.52
CA ALA A 884 -7.18 -11.27 -64.64
C ALA A 884 -6.55 -12.66 -64.89
N GLU A 885 -6.10 -12.93 -66.13
CA GLU A 885 -5.41 -14.18 -66.49
C GLU A 885 -3.87 -14.10 -66.31
N ALA A 886 -3.32 -12.89 -66.13
CA ALA A 886 -1.90 -12.68 -66.01
C ALA A 886 -1.36 -13.04 -64.61
N ASP A 887 -0.07 -13.36 -64.56
CA ASP A 887 0.67 -13.50 -63.29
C ASP A 887 0.87 -12.11 -62.67
N GLY A 888 0.02 -11.76 -61.71
CA GLY A 888 0.04 -10.45 -61.08
C GLY A 888 1.29 -10.17 -60.25
N SER A 889 2.00 -11.20 -59.76
CA SER A 889 3.30 -11.03 -59.08
C SER A 889 4.37 -10.58 -60.06
N ARG A 890 4.39 -11.18 -61.25
CA ARG A 890 5.27 -10.74 -62.34
C ARG A 890 4.93 -9.33 -62.81
N LEU A 891 3.64 -8.99 -62.92
CA LEU A 891 3.21 -7.65 -63.31
C LEU A 891 3.56 -6.59 -62.26
N GLN A 892 3.38 -6.87 -60.97
CA GLN A 892 3.77 -5.96 -59.89
C GLN A 892 5.29 -5.72 -59.87
N ALA A 893 6.10 -6.78 -59.97
CA ALA A 893 7.56 -6.65 -60.06
C ALA A 893 8.00 -5.84 -61.31
N GLN A 894 7.34 -6.04 -62.45
CA GLN A 894 7.63 -5.28 -63.67
C GLN A 894 7.21 -3.81 -63.54
N LEU A 895 6.07 -3.53 -62.91
CA LEU A 895 5.60 -2.17 -62.66
C LEU A 895 6.57 -1.40 -61.74
N GLU A 896 7.16 -2.06 -60.75
CA GLU A 896 8.16 -1.47 -59.84
C GLU A 896 9.52 -1.24 -60.53
N ALA A 897 9.95 -2.16 -61.39
CA ALA A 897 11.23 -2.05 -62.08
C ALA A 897 11.20 -1.05 -63.26
N ASP A 898 10.15 -1.11 -64.08
CA ASP A 898 10.08 -0.40 -65.36
C ASP A 898 9.13 0.82 -65.33
N GLY A 899 8.25 0.92 -64.32
CA GLY A 899 7.22 1.97 -64.19
C GLY A 899 5.95 1.73 -65.03
N PHE A 900 5.90 0.63 -65.80
CA PHE A 900 4.78 0.27 -66.66
C PHE A 900 4.72 -1.25 -66.90
N ILE A 901 3.58 -1.74 -67.36
CA ILE A 901 3.39 -3.12 -67.83
C ILE A 901 2.82 -3.16 -69.25
N MET A 902 3.10 -4.22 -69.99
CA MET A 902 2.52 -4.46 -71.32
C MET A 902 1.45 -5.55 -71.23
N VAL A 903 0.19 -5.19 -71.51
CA VAL A 903 -0.94 -6.13 -71.46
C VAL A 903 -1.76 -5.96 -72.73
N ALA A 904 -2.06 -7.06 -73.43
CA ALA A 904 -2.77 -7.06 -74.72
C ALA A 904 -2.24 -6.03 -75.74
N CYS A 905 -0.91 -5.92 -75.86
CA CYS A 905 -0.18 -4.96 -76.71
C CYS A 905 -0.35 -3.46 -76.36
N GLU A 906 -0.97 -3.13 -75.22
CA GLU A 906 -1.06 -1.77 -74.70
C GLU A 906 -0.07 -1.57 -73.54
N ARG A 907 0.56 -0.39 -73.50
CA ARG A 907 1.42 0.05 -72.39
C ARG A 907 0.55 0.67 -71.30
N LEU A 908 0.56 0.12 -70.10
CA LEU A 908 -0.17 0.62 -68.93
C LEU A 908 0.80 1.18 -67.89
N GLU A 909 0.65 2.44 -67.52
CA GLU A 909 1.46 3.07 -66.47
C GLU A 909 0.92 2.75 -65.07
N ALA A 910 1.73 2.97 -64.03
CA ALA A 910 1.33 2.71 -62.64
C ALA A 910 0.06 3.49 -62.20
N THR A 911 -0.24 4.63 -62.82
CA THR A 911 -1.45 5.41 -62.55
C THR A 911 -2.72 4.81 -63.20
N GLU A 912 -2.54 3.92 -64.17
CA GLU A 912 -3.59 3.31 -64.98
C GLU A 912 -4.03 1.93 -64.48
N VAL A 913 -3.33 1.38 -63.48
CA VAL A 913 -3.65 0.11 -62.85
C VAL A 913 -3.67 0.26 -61.33
N GLU A 914 -4.42 -0.61 -60.66
CA GLU A 914 -4.46 -0.71 -59.21
C GLU A 914 -3.92 -2.08 -58.82
N VAL A 915 -2.86 -2.11 -58.02
CA VAL A 915 -2.26 -3.34 -57.51
C VAL A 915 -2.91 -3.68 -56.17
N ARG A 916 -3.53 -4.86 -56.09
CA ARG A 916 -4.14 -5.39 -54.87
C ARG A 916 -3.41 -6.64 -54.43
N ALA A 917 -3.13 -6.77 -53.14
CA ALA A 917 -2.65 -8.01 -52.56
C ALA A 917 -3.86 -8.83 -52.06
N GLU A 918 -4.01 -10.05 -52.55
CA GLU A 918 -5.00 -11.03 -52.09
C GLU A 918 -4.26 -12.19 -51.40
N ARG A 919 -4.83 -12.73 -50.31
CA ARG A 919 -4.20 -13.83 -49.56
C ARG A 919 -4.29 -15.13 -50.37
N HIS A 920 -3.25 -15.97 -50.33
CA HIS A 920 -3.31 -17.31 -50.91
C HIS A 920 -4.41 -18.14 -50.21
N GLU A 921 -5.40 -18.65 -50.93
CA GLU A 921 -6.59 -19.30 -50.32
C GLU A 921 -6.25 -20.54 -49.48
N SER A 922 -5.11 -21.20 -49.73
CA SER A 922 -4.68 -22.38 -48.96
C SER A 922 -3.78 -22.08 -47.76
N LEU A 923 -3.43 -20.81 -47.48
CA LEU A 923 -2.60 -20.45 -46.34
C LEU A 923 -3.36 -19.61 -45.30
N ALA A 924 -3.32 -20.03 -44.03
CA ALA A 924 -3.80 -19.22 -42.91
C ALA A 924 -2.66 -18.38 -42.33
N LEU A 925 -2.70 -17.06 -42.54
CA LEU A 925 -1.65 -16.13 -42.11
C LEU A 925 -2.15 -15.23 -40.97
N VAL A 926 -1.35 -15.15 -39.90
CA VAL A 926 -1.50 -14.16 -38.82
C VAL A 926 -0.18 -13.42 -38.64
N GLU A 927 -0.27 -12.11 -38.46
CA GLU A 927 0.85 -11.17 -38.37
C GLU A 927 0.74 -10.34 -37.08
N ASP A 928 1.87 -10.05 -36.45
CA ASP A 928 1.97 -9.16 -35.30
C ASP A 928 3.37 -8.51 -35.22
N GLY A 929 3.44 -7.18 -35.41
CA GLY A 929 4.64 -6.39 -35.13
C GLY A 929 5.93 -6.88 -35.82
N GLY A 930 5.85 -7.29 -37.10
CA GLY A 930 6.99 -7.82 -37.87
C GLY A 930 7.21 -9.33 -37.75
N TRP A 931 6.38 -10.02 -36.96
CA TRP A 931 6.32 -11.48 -36.88
C TRP A 931 5.14 -11.98 -37.71
N ALA A 932 5.30 -13.14 -38.35
CA ALA A 932 4.20 -13.79 -39.03
C ALA A 932 4.30 -15.30 -39.01
N VAL A 933 3.14 -15.95 -38.97
CA VAL A 933 3.03 -17.41 -39.16
C VAL A 933 1.96 -17.68 -40.21
N ALA A 934 2.35 -18.36 -41.29
CA ALA A 934 1.44 -18.91 -42.29
C ALA A 934 1.36 -20.44 -42.14
N LEU A 935 0.15 -20.98 -42.03
CA LEU A 935 -0.09 -22.42 -41.98
C LEU A 935 -0.65 -22.91 -43.31
N ASP A 936 -0.08 -23.99 -43.81
CA ASP A 936 -0.56 -24.66 -45.01
C ASP A 936 -1.75 -25.56 -44.69
N LEU A 937 -2.91 -25.22 -45.25
CA LEU A 937 -4.18 -25.88 -44.96
C LEU A 937 -4.47 -27.05 -45.93
N GLU A 938 -3.61 -27.32 -46.90
CA GLU A 938 -3.79 -28.44 -47.82
C GLU A 938 -3.61 -29.77 -47.08
N LEU A 939 -4.65 -30.62 -47.15
CA LEU A 939 -4.69 -31.94 -46.51
C LEU A 939 -4.67 -33.04 -47.56
N ASP A 940 -3.58 -33.79 -47.60
CA ASP A 940 -3.50 -35.08 -48.30
C ASP A 940 -4.23 -36.19 -47.50
N ASP A 941 -4.36 -37.37 -48.11
CA ASP A 941 -5.08 -38.49 -47.51
C ASP A 941 -4.41 -39.03 -46.23
N ASP A 942 -3.06 -38.98 -46.15
CA ASP A 942 -2.29 -39.42 -44.99
C ASP A 942 -2.49 -38.48 -43.79
N LEU A 943 -2.47 -37.16 -44.00
CA LEU A 943 -2.75 -36.17 -42.95
C LEU A 943 -4.17 -36.31 -42.41
N ARG A 944 -5.16 -36.60 -43.27
CA ARG A 944 -6.55 -36.85 -42.84
C ARG A 944 -6.68 -38.13 -42.03
N ALA A 945 -6.01 -39.20 -42.46
CA ALA A 945 -5.98 -40.47 -41.74
C ALA A 945 -5.38 -40.30 -40.34
N GLU A 946 -4.24 -39.61 -40.23
CA GLU A 946 -3.59 -39.34 -38.94
C GLU A 946 -4.45 -38.44 -38.03
N GLY A 947 -5.08 -37.41 -38.59
CA GLY A 947 -6.01 -36.54 -37.85
C GLY A 947 -7.16 -37.34 -37.24
N THR A 948 -7.75 -38.26 -38.02
CA THR A 948 -8.82 -39.15 -37.59
C THR A 948 -8.37 -40.09 -36.46
N ALA A 949 -7.15 -40.67 -36.57
CA ALA A 949 -6.59 -41.53 -35.54
C ALA A 949 -6.37 -40.76 -34.21
N ARG A 950 -5.88 -39.51 -34.27
CA ARG A 950 -5.70 -38.66 -33.08
C ARG A 950 -7.03 -38.24 -32.44
N GLU A 951 -8.08 -38.03 -33.23
CA GLU A 951 -9.43 -37.79 -32.71
C GLU A 951 -9.95 -39.02 -31.97
N LEU A 952 -9.74 -40.22 -32.51
CA LEU A 952 -10.12 -41.47 -31.87
C LEU A 952 -9.39 -41.68 -30.53
N VAL A 953 -8.09 -41.42 -30.47
CA VAL A 953 -7.31 -41.43 -29.22
C VAL A 953 -7.93 -40.49 -28.17
N ARG A 954 -8.27 -39.26 -28.55
CA ARG A 954 -8.93 -38.30 -27.65
C ARG A 954 -10.24 -38.86 -27.12
N ALA A 955 -11.11 -39.35 -28.01
CA ALA A 955 -12.42 -39.86 -27.65
C ALA A 955 -12.34 -41.09 -26.74
N LEU A 956 -11.37 -41.98 -26.98
CA LEU A 956 -11.09 -43.13 -26.12
C LEU A 956 -10.60 -42.70 -24.72
N ASN A 957 -9.69 -41.73 -24.64
CA ASN A 957 -9.20 -41.21 -23.35
C ASN A 957 -10.29 -40.46 -22.56
N ASP A 958 -11.15 -39.68 -23.21
CA ASP A 958 -12.32 -39.07 -22.58
C ASP A 958 -13.29 -40.14 -22.05
N THR A 959 -13.44 -41.24 -22.78
CA THR A 959 -14.30 -42.37 -22.40
C THR A 959 -13.71 -43.15 -21.21
N ARG A 960 -12.39 -43.36 -21.17
CA ARG A 960 -11.68 -43.93 -20.01
C ARG A 960 -11.97 -43.12 -18.75
N LYS A 961 -11.78 -41.79 -18.83
CA LYS A 961 -12.04 -40.88 -17.70
C LYS A 961 -13.50 -40.94 -17.24
N SER A 962 -14.44 -40.90 -18.18
CA SER A 962 -15.88 -40.94 -17.88
C SER A 962 -16.36 -42.27 -17.30
N ALA A 963 -15.63 -43.36 -17.58
CA ALA A 963 -15.88 -44.69 -17.00
C ALA A 963 -15.20 -44.93 -15.64
N GLY A 964 -14.48 -43.95 -15.08
CA GLY A 964 -13.78 -44.10 -13.81
C GLY A 964 -12.58 -45.05 -13.89
N PHE A 965 -11.94 -45.17 -15.05
CA PHE A 965 -10.61 -45.79 -15.13
C PHE A 965 -9.59 -44.84 -14.51
N GLU A 966 -8.68 -45.41 -13.72
CA GLU A 966 -7.51 -44.67 -13.23
C GLU A 966 -6.57 -44.37 -14.40
N ILE A 967 -5.74 -43.33 -14.25
CA ILE A 967 -4.83 -42.90 -15.33
C ILE A 967 -4.01 -44.09 -15.82
N ALA A 968 -3.40 -44.87 -14.91
CA ALA A 968 -2.55 -46.02 -15.18
C ALA A 968 -3.25 -47.33 -15.63
N ASP A 969 -4.58 -47.38 -15.68
CA ASP A 969 -5.30 -48.61 -16.01
C ASP A 969 -5.00 -49.06 -17.44
N ARG A 970 -4.58 -50.33 -17.61
CA ARG A 970 -4.50 -50.97 -18.92
C ARG A 970 -5.88 -51.46 -19.35
N ILE A 971 -6.20 -51.32 -20.63
CA ILE A 971 -7.55 -51.62 -21.15
C ILE A 971 -7.52 -52.53 -22.36
N SER A 972 -8.61 -53.24 -22.61
CA SER A 972 -8.91 -53.80 -23.92
C SER A 972 -9.95 -52.93 -24.61
N VAL A 973 -9.74 -52.62 -25.88
CA VAL A 973 -10.60 -51.77 -26.69
C VAL A 973 -11.23 -52.60 -27.81
N CYS A 974 -12.55 -52.59 -27.90
CA CYS A 974 -13.28 -53.11 -29.06
C CYS A 974 -13.83 -51.93 -29.86
N ILE A 975 -13.63 -51.92 -31.18
CA ILE A 975 -14.03 -50.82 -32.08
C ILE A 975 -14.93 -51.35 -33.19
N ASP A 976 -16.13 -50.78 -33.29
CA ASP A 976 -17.09 -51.01 -34.36
C ASP A 976 -16.93 -49.90 -35.42
N ALA A 977 -16.03 -50.13 -36.37
CA ALA A 977 -15.69 -49.20 -37.45
C ALA A 977 -16.25 -49.67 -38.80
N ASP A 978 -16.79 -48.73 -39.57
CA ASP A 978 -17.26 -48.99 -40.94
C ASP A 978 -16.10 -49.21 -41.93
N ASP A 979 -16.43 -49.59 -43.17
CA ASP A 979 -15.45 -49.84 -44.24
C ASP A 979 -14.59 -48.62 -44.60
N ARG A 980 -15.00 -47.42 -44.17
CA ARG A 980 -14.27 -46.15 -44.40
C ARG A 980 -13.27 -45.86 -43.30
N LEU A 981 -13.62 -46.10 -42.04
CA LEU A 981 -12.78 -45.81 -40.87
C LEU A 981 -11.83 -46.96 -40.53
N ARG A 982 -12.21 -48.21 -40.83
CA ARG A 982 -11.40 -49.39 -40.47
C ARG A 982 -9.97 -49.35 -41.04
N PRO A 983 -9.72 -49.05 -42.33
CA PRO A 983 -8.36 -49.00 -42.86
C PRO A 983 -7.50 -47.90 -42.21
N VAL A 984 -8.12 -46.76 -41.88
CA VAL A 984 -7.46 -45.62 -41.20
C VAL A 984 -7.03 -46.00 -39.78
N ILE A 985 -7.90 -46.71 -39.06
CA ILE A 985 -7.60 -47.20 -37.70
C ILE A 985 -6.51 -48.28 -37.77
N GLU A 986 -6.61 -49.23 -38.72
CA GLU A 986 -5.63 -50.30 -38.91
C GLU A 986 -4.22 -49.75 -39.20
N GLN A 987 -4.10 -48.68 -39.99
CA GLN A 987 -2.83 -48.00 -40.28
C GLN A 987 -2.17 -47.38 -39.04
N HIS A 988 -2.94 -47.04 -38.00
CA HIS A 988 -2.47 -46.35 -36.80
C HIS A 988 -2.67 -47.16 -35.50
N LEU A 989 -2.93 -48.47 -35.60
CA LEU A 989 -3.25 -49.33 -34.46
C LEU A 989 -2.22 -49.25 -33.33
N ASP A 990 -0.92 -49.36 -33.66
CA ASP A 990 0.15 -49.32 -32.67
C ASP A 990 0.20 -47.98 -31.92
N THR A 991 -0.02 -46.88 -32.64
CA THR A 991 -0.08 -45.54 -32.07
C THR A 991 -1.30 -45.41 -31.17
N ILE A 992 -2.49 -45.80 -31.64
CA ILE A 992 -3.72 -45.72 -30.86
C ILE A 992 -3.59 -46.57 -29.58
N ALA A 993 -3.10 -47.81 -29.70
CA ALA A 993 -2.92 -48.71 -28.57
C ALA A 993 -1.97 -48.14 -27.51
N THR A 994 -0.86 -47.56 -27.96
CA THR A 994 0.12 -46.93 -27.06
C THR A 994 -0.46 -45.70 -26.37
N GLU A 995 -1.16 -44.82 -27.09
CA GLU A 995 -1.69 -43.56 -26.55
C GLU A 995 -2.85 -43.74 -25.54
N VAL A 996 -3.56 -44.87 -25.59
CA VAL A 996 -4.71 -45.15 -24.70
C VAL A 996 -4.45 -46.29 -23.71
N LEU A 997 -3.20 -46.79 -23.65
CA LEU A 997 -2.79 -47.99 -22.92
C LEU A 997 -3.65 -49.24 -23.20
N ALA A 998 -3.97 -49.46 -24.47
CA ALA A 998 -4.63 -50.69 -24.86
C ALA A 998 -3.63 -51.84 -24.86
N VAL A 999 -3.93 -52.94 -24.15
CA VAL A 999 -3.20 -54.21 -24.30
C VAL A 999 -3.68 -54.98 -25.53
N GLU A 1000 -4.92 -54.71 -25.95
CA GLU A 1000 -5.56 -55.35 -27.10
C GLU A 1000 -6.53 -54.36 -27.75
N ILE A 1001 -6.48 -54.26 -29.07
CA ILE A 1001 -7.51 -53.59 -29.89
C ILE A 1001 -8.11 -54.63 -30.83
N SER A 1002 -9.43 -54.82 -30.75
CA SER A 1002 -10.20 -55.74 -31.60
C SER A 1002 -11.32 -55.02 -32.34
N PHE A 1003 -11.80 -55.60 -33.43
CA PHE A 1003 -12.95 -55.08 -34.18
C PHE A 1003 -14.21 -55.90 -33.90
N GLY A 1004 -15.28 -55.24 -33.48
CA GLY A 1004 -16.53 -55.87 -33.03
C GLY A 1004 -17.52 -54.85 -32.46
N PRO A 1005 -18.73 -55.28 -32.06
CA PRO A 1005 -19.79 -54.37 -31.61
C PRO A 1005 -19.37 -53.60 -30.34
N GLY A 1006 -19.52 -52.27 -30.37
CA GLY A 1006 -19.28 -51.39 -29.22
C GLY A 1006 -20.55 -51.14 -28.40
N ASP A 1007 -20.38 -50.76 -27.12
CA ASP A 1007 -21.47 -50.41 -26.21
C ASP A 1007 -21.64 -48.89 -26.00
N ARG A 1008 -20.72 -48.08 -26.56
CA ARG A 1008 -20.68 -46.61 -26.45
C ARG A 1008 -20.42 -45.97 -27.80
N VAL A 1009 -21.19 -44.96 -28.17
CA VAL A 1009 -21.01 -44.23 -29.43
C VAL A 1009 -20.11 -43.02 -29.23
N LEU A 1010 -19.08 -42.89 -30.07
CA LEU A 1010 -18.17 -41.75 -30.14
C LEU A 1010 -18.38 -41.00 -31.46
N GLU A 1011 -18.31 -39.67 -31.43
CA GLU A 1011 -18.30 -38.84 -32.64
C GLU A 1011 -16.86 -38.49 -33.05
N LEU A 1012 -16.55 -38.75 -34.32
CA LEU A 1012 -15.29 -38.44 -35.00
C LEU A 1012 -15.59 -37.61 -36.25
N ASP A 1013 -15.40 -36.29 -36.17
CA ASP A 1013 -15.47 -35.36 -37.32
C ASP A 1013 -16.69 -35.56 -38.25
N GLY A 1014 -17.88 -35.69 -37.66
CA GLY A 1014 -19.15 -35.87 -38.40
C GLY A 1014 -19.48 -37.33 -38.76
N THR A 1015 -18.68 -38.29 -38.30
CA THR A 1015 -18.91 -39.73 -38.40
C THR A 1015 -19.02 -40.34 -37.00
N THR A 1016 -19.73 -41.44 -36.83
CA THR A 1016 -19.89 -42.12 -35.53
C THR A 1016 -19.19 -43.47 -35.52
N VAL A 1017 -18.47 -43.79 -34.46
CA VAL A 1017 -17.87 -45.12 -34.21
C VAL A 1017 -18.38 -45.64 -32.86
N ALA A 1018 -18.73 -46.92 -32.75
CA ALA A 1018 -19.04 -47.50 -31.45
C ALA A 1018 -17.81 -48.18 -30.85
N VAL A 1019 -17.60 -48.05 -29.55
CA VAL A 1019 -16.48 -48.68 -28.83
C VAL A 1019 -16.97 -49.39 -27.57
N ALA A 1020 -16.23 -50.40 -27.12
CA ALA A 1020 -16.37 -50.98 -25.79
C ALA A 1020 -14.99 -51.01 -25.10
N LEU A 1021 -14.95 -50.64 -23.82
CA LEU A 1021 -13.72 -50.63 -23.01
C LEU A 1021 -13.88 -51.55 -21.81
N SER A 1022 -12.89 -52.41 -21.57
CA SER A 1022 -12.80 -53.22 -20.35
C SER A 1022 -11.43 -53.08 -19.70
N ARG A 1023 -11.35 -53.22 -18.37
CA ARG A 1023 -10.06 -53.36 -17.68
C ARG A 1023 -9.37 -54.63 -18.16
N ALA A 1024 -8.08 -54.50 -18.47
CA ALA A 1024 -7.21 -55.61 -18.89
C ALA A 1024 -6.87 -56.54 -17.72
#